data_AF-A0A2S5T978-F1
#
_entry.id   AF-A0A2S5T978-F1
#
_cell.length_a   1.000
_cell.length_b   1.000
_cell.length_c   1.000
_cell.angle_alpha   90.00
_cell.angle_beta   90.00
_cell.angle_gamma   90.00
#
_symmetry.space_group_name_H-M   'P 1'
#
loop_
_entity.id
_entity.type
_entity.pdbx_description
1 polymer ?
#
loop_
_entity_poly.entity_id
_entity_poly.type
_entity_poly.pdbx_seq_one_letter_code
_entity_poly.pdbx_strand_id
1 'polypeptide(L)'
;MRSEFNLPGSGPNYPVLWPYLERSHVIVLIDGTPWPFEWVSDTEIRVDFGADGVPPPGAKKLEIIRVTPDLESYAVIKDAANLDADQLNRMRRQLLYLLQERSGGIAGSVGNAITAASSQIESISNALADVNNVLATLTDNLATLDELRSEVTVAKNAATTARDAILSEIADNSDRFTVVNQRLVDLESGADELGSRITSEVLARSTEDSALSARIDQAYADFQTADGALSAAILDVDQARADGDAALASRVSALEASSGGVDPADFAQVQALAEATADALGNVQAQHVLKTVARSDGKQAVAGIGVAATASGDVAQSEIILMADKLLVVPPGAPDDPPNPIMAMGTVNGQPTTVFAANRFGDQSIGASVLVDGSITTRKLTVTGSNLIANSDFATGDLTNWRPWSAPALQAVVPATDADVPPGAPARYVCRFKLTPGTTSTHIAIFAADKAYSDAGADKDGFSVKPGEQYHVSIYAARSEDYAASGFSVIAYFYKTDGSWTTAASVLTAAPSALSSSTWTELKGSFEVPAGALRCWLYVRSTDTTAGGVYFTNLRCARMTDGDLIVQGAVKADHIDSRGLTIKDNEGNVIFGAGNALDWSRITGQPSGIYNSNISIAADGTLNGGGGGKVTYAGLGGKAMGLIDAITPSNVSTYIANAAIGVAQIANVLQSTNYAAGSAGWKIDKSGSMEINNLTARGNITANAVTANSITVNGLQPGAATNVVAVVDTGTVTSPSTTSTTMQWFTVVSATITTVGGKVALGIDVDPTFSLSKVAGSVGSLFCRARVLRNGSPIYTARQRRFDYSDSTVGTQTVDYPHAPAILVDTPSAGTHTYAVQLGYRSNGSPHAAYATANDRRGLSCMEFRR
;
A
#
# COMPACT_ATOMS: atom_id res chain seq x y z
N MET A 1 -40.64 -75.08 -69.54
CA MET A 1 -39.42 -74.53 -68.89
C MET A 1 -38.32 -74.38 -69.92
N ARG A 2 -37.53 -73.31 -69.81
CA ARG A 2 -36.50 -72.93 -70.75
C ARG A 2 -35.28 -72.45 -69.97
N SER A 3 -34.11 -72.93 -70.36
CA SER A 3 -32.82 -72.34 -69.98
C SER A 3 -32.26 -71.64 -71.20
N GLU A 4 -31.86 -70.39 -71.02
CA GLU A 4 -31.30 -69.57 -72.07
C GLU A 4 -29.84 -69.29 -71.72
N PHE A 5 -28.96 -69.55 -72.66
CA PHE A 5 -27.53 -69.27 -72.56
C PHE A 5 -27.14 -68.37 -73.72
N ASN A 6 -26.31 -67.37 -73.45
CA ASN A 6 -25.76 -66.52 -74.50
C ASN A 6 -24.55 -67.21 -75.14
N LEU A 7 -24.47 -67.19 -76.47
CA LEU A 7 -23.32 -67.69 -77.24
C LEU A 7 -22.43 -66.53 -77.72
N PRO A 8 -21.11 -66.74 -77.86
CA PRO A 8 -20.37 -67.98 -77.56
C PRO A 8 -20.16 -68.18 -76.04
N GLY A 9 -20.65 -69.31 -75.53
CA GLY A 9 -20.46 -69.74 -74.12
C GLY A 9 -19.18 -70.56 -73.93
N SER A 10 -18.81 -70.83 -72.68
CA SER A 10 -17.51 -71.38 -72.22
C SER A 10 -17.18 -72.83 -72.62
N GLY A 11 -17.86 -73.40 -73.62
CA GLY A 11 -17.63 -74.75 -74.13
C GLY A 11 -18.86 -75.38 -74.77
N PRO A 12 -18.76 -76.63 -75.28
CA PRO A 12 -19.88 -77.32 -75.90
C PRO A 12 -20.85 -77.95 -74.89
N ASN A 13 -20.50 -78.03 -73.60
CA ASN A 13 -21.34 -78.65 -72.58
C ASN A 13 -22.17 -77.62 -71.82
N TYR A 14 -23.46 -77.91 -71.63
CA TYR A 14 -24.42 -77.04 -70.96
C TYR A 14 -25.29 -77.84 -69.98
N PRO A 15 -25.54 -77.31 -68.78
CA PRO A 15 -26.35 -78.00 -67.79
C PRO A 15 -27.85 -77.86 -68.07
N VAL A 16 -28.58 -78.96 -67.89
CA VAL A 16 -30.05 -78.98 -67.87
C VAL A 16 -30.49 -78.81 -66.42
N LEU A 17 -30.73 -77.55 -66.03
CA LEU A 17 -30.93 -77.14 -64.62
C LEU A 17 -32.35 -77.34 -64.10
N TRP A 18 -33.19 -78.05 -64.84
CA TRP A 18 -34.56 -78.33 -64.44
C TRP A 18 -34.86 -79.81 -64.65
N PRO A 19 -35.69 -80.39 -63.76
CA PRO A 19 -36.07 -81.79 -63.89
C PRO A 19 -36.83 -82.00 -65.19
N TYR A 20 -36.50 -83.08 -65.88
CA TYR A 20 -37.22 -83.57 -67.04
C TYR A 20 -37.62 -85.01 -66.81
N LEU A 21 -38.71 -85.43 -67.44
CA LEU A 21 -39.22 -86.78 -67.26
C LEU A 21 -38.53 -87.79 -68.18
N GLU A 22 -38.27 -87.40 -69.44
CA GLU A 22 -37.52 -88.22 -70.39
C GLU A 22 -36.56 -87.32 -71.17
N ARG A 23 -35.37 -87.84 -71.50
CA ARG A 23 -34.29 -87.12 -72.18
C ARG A 23 -34.71 -86.59 -73.56
N SER A 24 -35.64 -87.28 -74.22
CA SER A 24 -36.25 -86.90 -75.51
C SER A 24 -37.08 -85.62 -75.45
N HIS A 25 -37.53 -85.19 -74.27
CA HIS A 25 -38.32 -83.96 -74.10
C HIS A 25 -37.46 -82.72 -74.04
N VAL A 26 -36.15 -82.89 -73.94
CA VAL A 26 -35.21 -81.77 -74.03
C VAL A 26 -34.84 -81.63 -75.49
N ILE A 27 -35.03 -80.43 -76.02
CA ILE A 27 -34.50 -80.06 -77.32
C ILE A 27 -33.60 -78.85 -77.14
N VAL A 28 -32.51 -78.85 -77.90
CA VAL A 28 -31.62 -77.70 -77.99
C VAL A 28 -31.97 -76.96 -79.27
N LEU A 29 -32.16 -75.66 -79.10
CA LEU A 29 -32.34 -74.73 -80.19
C LEU A 29 -31.16 -73.77 -80.18
N ILE A 30 -30.56 -73.52 -81.33
CA ILE A 30 -29.67 -72.38 -81.51
C ILE A 30 -30.43 -71.35 -82.31
N ASP A 31 -30.62 -70.16 -81.71
CA ASP A 31 -31.44 -69.07 -82.26
C ASP A 31 -32.79 -69.54 -82.81
N GLY A 32 -33.45 -70.43 -82.07
CA GLY A 32 -34.78 -70.97 -82.38
C GLY A 32 -34.80 -72.14 -83.36
N THR A 33 -33.66 -72.58 -83.90
CA THR A 33 -33.59 -73.72 -84.84
C THR A 33 -33.08 -74.97 -84.12
N PRO A 34 -33.74 -76.16 -84.26
CA PRO A 34 -33.27 -77.41 -83.65
C PRO A 34 -31.85 -77.77 -84.03
N TRP A 35 -31.04 -78.04 -83.02
CA TRP A 35 -29.63 -78.34 -83.17
C TRP A 35 -29.26 -79.69 -82.54
N PRO A 36 -28.44 -80.52 -83.20
CA PRO A 36 -28.03 -81.80 -82.65
C PRO A 36 -27.22 -81.63 -81.36
N PHE A 37 -27.48 -82.50 -80.40
CA PHE A 37 -26.78 -82.57 -79.13
C PHE A 37 -26.74 -84.02 -78.64
N GLU A 38 -25.78 -84.32 -77.77
CA GLU A 38 -25.66 -85.59 -77.07
C GLU A 38 -25.71 -85.38 -75.57
N TRP A 39 -26.15 -86.39 -74.83
CA TRP A 39 -26.17 -86.32 -73.37
C TRP A 39 -24.82 -86.78 -72.81
N VAL A 40 -24.18 -85.92 -72.02
CA VAL A 40 -22.95 -86.26 -71.30
C VAL A 40 -23.29 -86.95 -69.97
N SER A 41 -24.37 -86.54 -69.33
CA SER A 41 -24.92 -87.13 -68.10
C SER A 41 -26.44 -86.93 -68.03
N ASP A 42 -27.11 -87.25 -66.92
CA ASP A 42 -28.53 -86.95 -66.71
C ASP A 42 -28.83 -85.46 -66.43
N THR A 43 -27.82 -84.60 -66.33
CA THR A 43 -28.03 -83.18 -66.05
C THR A 43 -27.20 -82.28 -66.95
N GLU A 44 -26.52 -82.84 -67.94
CA GLU A 44 -25.62 -82.10 -68.81
C GLU A 44 -25.65 -82.67 -70.22
N ILE A 45 -25.76 -81.76 -71.18
CA ILE A 45 -25.74 -82.06 -72.60
C ILE A 45 -24.53 -81.42 -73.25
N ARG A 46 -24.01 -82.05 -74.28
CA ARG A 46 -23.01 -81.51 -75.18
C ARG A 46 -23.64 -81.20 -76.51
N VAL A 47 -23.60 -79.94 -76.89
CA VAL A 47 -24.13 -79.47 -78.16
C VAL A 47 -23.04 -79.63 -79.21
N ASP A 48 -23.40 -80.29 -80.32
CA ASP A 48 -22.46 -80.55 -81.39
C ASP A 48 -22.35 -79.31 -82.29
N PHE A 49 -21.22 -78.63 -82.17
CA PHE A 49 -20.90 -77.46 -83.00
C PHE A 49 -20.06 -77.82 -84.24
N GLY A 50 -19.73 -79.08 -84.48
CA GLY A 50 -18.86 -79.52 -85.58
C GLY A 50 -17.38 -79.67 -85.17
N ALA A 51 -16.55 -80.07 -86.14
CA ALA A 51 -15.14 -80.50 -85.93
C ALA A 51 -14.22 -79.42 -85.37
N ASP A 52 -14.61 -78.16 -85.49
CA ASP A 52 -13.96 -76.95 -85.01
C ASP A 52 -14.40 -76.55 -83.59
N GLY A 53 -15.46 -77.17 -83.03
CA GLY A 53 -15.84 -77.05 -81.62
C GLY A 53 -16.35 -75.67 -81.17
N VAL A 54 -16.59 -74.76 -82.13
CA VAL A 54 -17.04 -73.39 -81.90
C VAL A 54 -18.45 -73.24 -82.49
N PRO A 55 -19.40 -72.57 -81.80
CA PRO A 55 -20.75 -72.39 -82.32
C PRO A 55 -20.78 -71.73 -83.71
N PRO A 56 -21.82 -71.98 -84.53
CA PRO A 56 -21.95 -71.40 -85.86
C PRO A 56 -21.74 -69.87 -85.84
N PRO A 57 -20.95 -69.30 -86.76
CA PRO A 57 -20.66 -67.87 -86.78
C PRO A 57 -21.95 -67.03 -86.85
N GLY A 58 -22.16 -66.19 -85.84
CA GLY A 58 -23.36 -65.34 -85.73
C GLY A 58 -24.47 -65.86 -84.81
N ALA A 59 -24.33 -67.08 -84.27
CA ALA A 59 -25.25 -67.62 -83.27
C ALA A 59 -25.18 -66.81 -81.96
N LYS A 60 -26.32 -66.31 -81.46
CA LYS A 60 -26.36 -65.45 -80.26
C LYS A 60 -26.87 -66.15 -79.03
N LYS A 61 -27.77 -67.10 -79.20
CA LYS A 61 -28.51 -67.69 -78.09
C LYS A 61 -28.66 -69.19 -78.28
N LEU A 62 -28.28 -69.92 -77.24
CA LEU A 62 -28.54 -71.33 -77.09
C LEU A 62 -29.68 -71.49 -76.09
N GLU A 63 -30.78 -72.04 -76.57
CA GLU A 63 -31.95 -72.33 -75.74
C GLU A 63 -32.05 -73.84 -75.56
N ILE A 64 -31.89 -74.28 -74.31
CA ILE A 64 -32.25 -75.63 -73.93
C ILE A 64 -33.68 -75.54 -73.44
N ILE A 65 -34.61 -76.11 -74.19
CA ILE A 65 -36.00 -76.10 -73.80
C ILE A 65 -36.48 -77.49 -73.53
N ARG A 66 -37.40 -77.56 -72.57
CA ARG A 66 -38.22 -78.71 -72.37
C ARG A 66 -39.52 -78.55 -73.13
N VAL A 67 -39.81 -79.51 -74.00
CA VAL A 67 -41.10 -79.63 -74.66
C VAL A 67 -41.78 -80.87 -74.14
N THR A 68 -42.96 -80.70 -73.56
CA THR A 68 -43.81 -81.82 -73.20
C THR A 68 -44.43 -82.39 -74.49
N PRO A 69 -44.37 -83.69 -74.77
CA PRO A 69 -44.96 -84.24 -75.99
C PRO A 69 -46.49 -84.15 -76.00
N ASP A 70 -47.06 -84.06 -77.21
CA ASP A 70 -48.50 -84.26 -77.44
C ASP A 70 -48.86 -85.74 -77.24
N LEU A 71 -49.83 -86.00 -76.37
CA LEU A 71 -50.20 -87.35 -75.93
C LEU A 71 -51.18 -87.99 -76.93
N GLU A 72 -50.69 -88.67 -77.97
CA GLU A 72 -51.55 -89.53 -78.80
C GLU A 72 -51.92 -90.80 -78.03
N SER A 73 -53.23 -91.08 -77.97
CA SER A 73 -53.87 -92.09 -77.13
C SER A 73 -53.81 -91.78 -75.63
N TYR A 74 -54.73 -90.90 -75.20
CA TYR A 74 -55.23 -90.89 -73.82
C TYR A 74 -55.56 -92.32 -73.41
N ALA A 75 -55.00 -92.77 -72.29
CA ALA A 75 -55.41 -94.03 -71.67
C ALA A 75 -56.84 -93.86 -71.13
N VAL A 76 -57.84 -94.01 -72.00
CA VAL A 76 -59.23 -94.19 -71.58
C VAL A 76 -59.42 -95.67 -71.34
N ILE A 77 -59.43 -96.05 -70.08
CA ILE A 77 -59.58 -97.44 -69.69
C ILE A 77 -61.03 -97.63 -69.34
N LYS A 78 -61.74 -98.33 -70.22
CA LYS A 78 -63.17 -98.64 -70.02
C LYS A 78 -63.40 -99.65 -68.90
N ASP A 79 -62.37 -100.41 -68.52
CA ASP A 79 -62.43 -101.31 -67.37
C ASP A 79 -61.05 -101.49 -66.75
N ALA A 80 -60.99 -101.28 -65.44
CA ALA A 80 -59.77 -101.34 -64.65
C ALA A 80 -59.09 -102.72 -64.67
N ALA A 81 -59.80 -103.78 -65.04
CA ALA A 81 -59.23 -105.12 -65.12
C ALA A 81 -58.06 -105.25 -66.12
N ASN A 82 -58.00 -104.37 -67.13
CA ASN A 82 -56.95 -104.38 -68.15
C ASN A 82 -56.02 -103.16 -68.06
N LEU A 83 -55.96 -102.50 -66.89
CA LEU A 83 -54.92 -101.51 -66.58
C LEU A 83 -53.56 -102.20 -66.60
N ASP A 84 -52.90 -102.17 -67.75
CA ASP A 84 -51.50 -102.54 -67.82
C ASP A 84 -50.63 -101.41 -67.22
N ALA A 85 -49.40 -101.79 -66.88
CA ALA A 85 -48.43 -100.87 -66.32
C ALA A 85 -48.18 -99.66 -67.25
N ASP A 86 -48.34 -99.83 -68.57
CA ASP A 86 -48.10 -98.77 -69.54
C ASP A 86 -49.15 -97.67 -69.48
N GLN A 87 -50.43 -98.00 -69.32
CA GLN A 87 -51.48 -97.00 -69.16
C GLN A 87 -51.36 -96.23 -67.84
N LEU A 88 -51.01 -96.90 -66.74
CA LEU A 88 -50.78 -96.23 -65.46
C LEU A 88 -49.54 -95.32 -65.52
N ASN A 89 -48.46 -95.77 -66.15
CA ASN A 89 -47.26 -94.97 -66.36
C ASN A 89 -47.52 -93.76 -67.28
N ARG A 90 -48.43 -93.87 -68.26
CA ARG A 90 -48.87 -92.73 -69.06
C ARG A 90 -49.63 -91.68 -68.23
N MET A 91 -50.61 -92.08 -67.42
CA MET A 91 -51.36 -91.14 -66.56
C MET A 91 -50.47 -90.43 -65.54
N ARG A 92 -49.55 -91.16 -64.90
CA ARG A 92 -48.61 -90.58 -63.95
C ARG A 92 -47.76 -89.51 -64.61
N ARG A 93 -47.23 -89.77 -65.81
CA ARG A 93 -46.44 -88.79 -66.56
C ARG A 93 -47.24 -87.52 -66.89
N GLN A 94 -48.52 -87.64 -67.25
CA GLN A 94 -49.39 -86.48 -67.55
C GLN A 94 -49.56 -85.54 -66.34
N LEU A 95 -49.88 -86.09 -65.17
CA LEU A 95 -50.06 -85.28 -63.97
C LEU A 95 -48.76 -84.56 -63.60
N LEU A 96 -47.63 -85.24 -63.75
CA LEU A 96 -46.32 -84.64 -63.49
C LEU A 96 -46.02 -83.51 -64.48
N TYR A 97 -46.42 -83.61 -65.75
CA TYR A 97 -46.27 -82.49 -66.70
C TYR A 97 -47.09 -81.26 -66.29
N LEU A 98 -48.34 -81.43 -65.86
CA LEU A 98 -49.22 -80.33 -65.50
C LEU A 98 -48.74 -79.57 -64.26
N LEU A 99 -48.23 -80.31 -63.27
CA LEU A 99 -47.60 -79.75 -62.07
C LEU A 99 -46.39 -78.90 -62.42
N GLN A 100 -45.60 -79.34 -63.40
CA GLN A 100 -44.38 -78.62 -63.77
C GLN A 100 -44.66 -77.29 -64.46
N GLU A 101 -45.74 -77.17 -65.23
CA GLU A 101 -46.11 -75.90 -65.86
C GLU A 101 -46.61 -74.86 -64.85
N ARG A 102 -47.41 -75.25 -63.85
CA ARG A 102 -47.88 -74.31 -62.80
C ARG A 102 -46.72 -73.82 -61.90
N SER A 103 -45.76 -74.69 -61.63
CA SER A 103 -44.58 -74.35 -60.82
C SER A 103 -43.74 -73.23 -61.45
N GLY A 104 -43.55 -73.26 -62.78
CA GLY A 104 -42.76 -72.24 -63.49
C GLY A 104 -43.33 -70.83 -63.42
N GLY A 105 -44.65 -70.66 -63.51
CA GLY A 105 -45.29 -69.34 -63.47
C GLY A 105 -45.22 -68.65 -62.09
N ILE A 106 -45.37 -69.42 -61.01
CA ILE A 106 -45.29 -68.90 -59.64
C ILE A 106 -43.88 -68.39 -59.32
N ALA A 107 -42.84 -69.09 -59.79
CA ALA A 107 -41.47 -68.68 -59.58
C ALA A 107 -41.17 -67.27 -60.14
N GLY A 108 -41.73 -66.92 -61.31
CA GLY A 108 -41.53 -65.62 -61.95
C GLY A 108 -42.22 -64.46 -61.23
N SER A 109 -43.46 -64.61 -60.80
CA SER A 109 -44.19 -63.54 -60.10
C SER A 109 -43.61 -63.26 -58.71
N VAL A 110 -43.17 -64.31 -58.01
CA VAL A 110 -42.46 -64.19 -56.74
C VAL A 110 -41.11 -63.48 -56.94
N GLY A 111 -40.35 -63.82 -57.99
CA GLY A 111 -39.09 -63.14 -58.32
C GLY A 111 -39.23 -61.63 -58.50
N ASN A 112 -40.25 -61.18 -59.23
CA ASN A 112 -40.50 -59.74 -59.44
C ASN A 112 -40.85 -59.00 -58.14
N ALA A 113 -41.66 -59.62 -57.27
CA ALA A 113 -42.01 -59.04 -55.97
C ALA A 113 -40.78 -58.89 -55.06
N ILE A 114 -39.87 -59.87 -55.08
CA ILE A 114 -38.60 -59.83 -54.34
C ILE A 114 -37.71 -58.70 -54.83
N THR A 115 -37.57 -58.53 -56.15
CA THR A 115 -36.75 -57.44 -56.73
C THR A 115 -37.30 -56.07 -56.32
N ALA A 116 -38.61 -55.85 -56.41
CA ALA A 116 -39.23 -54.59 -56.02
C ALA A 116 -39.04 -54.28 -54.52
N ALA A 117 -39.22 -55.29 -53.65
CA ALA A 117 -38.98 -55.14 -52.21
C ALA A 117 -37.49 -54.82 -51.92
N SER A 118 -36.56 -55.46 -52.65
CA SER A 118 -35.13 -55.22 -52.49
C SER A 118 -34.75 -53.78 -52.82
N SER A 119 -35.27 -53.21 -53.92
CA SER A 119 -35.02 -51.81 -54.27
C SER A 119 -35.61 -50.82 -53.26
N GLN A 120 -36.78 -51.12 -52.69
CA GLN A 120 -37.35 -50.28 -51.62
C GLN A 120 -36.50 -50.34 -50.35
N ILE A 121 -36.00 -51.52 -49.96
CA ILE A 121 -35.09 -51.69 -48.83
C ILE A 121 -33.81 -50.87 -49.04
N GLU A 122 -33.23 -50.89 -50.23
CA GLU A 122 -32.05 -50.10 -50.56
C GLU A 122 -32.31 -48.60 -50.42
N SER A 123 -33.44 -48.10 -50.92
CA SER A 123 -33.83 -46.69 -50.75
C SER A 123 -34.03 -46.32 -49.27
N ILE A 124 -34.64 -47.19 -48.47
CA ILE A 124 -34.82 -46.97 -47.03
C ILE A 124 -33.47 -46.96 -46.31
N SER A 125 -32.56 -47.87 -46.68
CA SER A 125 -31.21 -47.94 -46.12
C SER A 125 -30.43 -46.65 -46.35
N ASN A 126 -30.50 -46.08 -47.56
CA ASN A 126 -29.85 -44.81 -47.88
C ASN A 126 -30.46 -43.65 -47.07
N ALA A 127 -31.79 -43.58 -46.96
CA ALA A 127 -32.45 -42.57 -46.14
C ALA A 127 -32.09 -42.67 -44.65
N LEU A 128 -31.92 -43.89 -44.13
CA LEU A 128 -31.47 -44.12 -42.76
C LEU A 128 -30.02 -43.67 -42.56
N ALA A 129 -29.14 -43.89 -43.54
CA ALA A 129 -27.78 -43.38 -43.50
C ALA A 129 -27.74 -41.84 -43.44
N ASP A 130 -28.59 -41.16 -44.22
CA ASP A 130 -28.71 -39.71 -44.18
C ASP A 130 -29.21 -39.20 -42.82
N VAL A 131 -30.22 -39.85 -42.24
CA VAL A 131 -30.71 -39.52 -40.89
C VAL A 131 -29.61 -39.69 -39.84
N ASN A 132 -28.79 -40.74 -39.93
CA ASN A 132 -27.67 -40.94 -39.01
C ASN A 132 -26.60 -39.86 -39.16
N ASN A 133 -26.31 -39.41 -40.39
CA ASN A 133 -25.38 -38.30 -40.63
C ASN A 133 -25.90 -36.98 -40.05
N VAL A 134 -27.20 -36.72 -40.19
CA VAL A 134 -27.86 -35.56 -39.57
C VAL A 134 -27.77 -35.65 -38.04
N LEU A 135 -28.06 -36.81 -37.46
CA LEU A 135 -27.95 -37.03 -36.01
C LEU A 135 -26.53 -36.78 -35.49
N ALA A 136 -25.50 -37.25 -36.20
CA ALA A 136 -24.10 -36.99 -35.87
C ALA A 136 -23.82 -35.47 -35.87
N THR A 137 -24.25 -34.76 -36.92
CA THR A 137 -24.08 -33.30 -37.02
C THR A 137 -24.79 -32.56 -35.88
N LEU A 138 -26.00 -32.96 -35.51
CA LEU A 138 -26.72 -32.38 -34.37
C LEU A 138 -26.01 -32.63 -33.05
N THR A 139 -25.40 -33.80 -32.88
CA THR A 139 -24.63 -34.16 -31.69
C THR A 139 -23.39 -33.25 -31.55
N ASP A 140 -22.66 -33.05 -32.65
CA ASP A 140 -21.49 -32.17 -32.68
C ASP A 140 -21.86 -30.69 -32.42
N ASN A 141 -22.97 -30.23 -33.01
CA ASN A 141 -23.49 -28.88 -32.75
C ASN A 141 -23.90 -28.69 -31.29
N LEU A 142 -24.50 -29.71 -30.66
CA LEU A 142 -24.88 -29.65 -29.25
C LEU A 142 -23.64 -29.59 -28.35
N ALA A 143 -22.60 -30.37 -28.65
CA ALA A 143 -21.32 -30.28 -27.94
C ALA A 143 -20.69 -28.89 -28.06
N THR A 144 -20.71 -28.29 -29.26
CA THR A 144 -20.23 -26.92 -29.49
C THR A 144 -21.04 -25.90 -28.68
N LEU A 145 -22.36 -26.09 -28.55
CA LEU A 145 -23.22 -25.20 -27.76
C LEU A 145 -22.92 -25.30 -26.26
N ASP A 146 -22.62 -26.50 -25.77
CA ASP A 146 -22.21 -26.71 -24.38
C ASP A 146 -20.85 -26.05 -24.08
N GLU A 147 -19.90 -26.12 -25.02
CA GLU A 147 -18.62 -25.38 -24.93
C GLU A 147 -18.85 -23.87 -24.89
N LEU A 148 -19.61 -23.31 -25.83
CA LEU A 148 -19.94 -21.89 -25.86
C LEU A 148 -20.64 -21.43 -24.57
N ARG A 149 -21.52 -22.25 -24.00
CA ARG A 149 -22.17 -21.96 -22.71
C ARG A 149 -21.16 -21.90 -21.56
N SER A 150 -20.16 -22.78 -21.57
CA SER A 150 -19.06 -22.77 -20.60
C SER A 150 -18.23 -21.49 -20.74
N GLU A 151 -17.84 -21.13 -21.98
CA GLU A 151 -17.10 -19.89 -22.27
C GLU A 151 -17.86 -18.63 -21.85
N VAL A 152 -19.16 -18.56 -22.13
CA VAL A 152 -20.02 -17.45 -21.69
C VAL A 152 -20.07 -17.37 -20.17
N THR A 153 -20.07 -18.50 -19.47
CA THR A 153 -20.04 -18.54 -18.00
C THR A 153 -18.71 -17.99 -17.48
N VAL A 154 -17.59 -18.38 -18.08
CA VAL A 154 -16.27 -17.84 -17.74
C VAL A 154 -16.19 -16.33 -18.00
N ALA A 155 -16.65 -15.88 -19.17
CA ALA A 155 -16.68 -14.47 -19.54
C ALA A 155 -17.57 -13.65 -18.59
N LYS A 156 -18.73 -14.19 -18.18
CA LYS A 156 -19.61 -13.57 -17.17
C LYS A 156 -18.92 -13.45 -15.82
N ASN A 157 -18.22 -14.49 -15.37
CA ASN A 157 -17.50 -14.48 -14.10
C ASN A 157 -16.35 -13.46 -14.14
N ALA A 158 -15.61 -13.39 -15.24
CA ALA A 158 -14.57 -12.39 -15.46
C ALA A 158 -15.14 -10.96 -15.45
N ALA A 159 -16.27 -10.73 -16.13
CA ALA A 159 -16.94 -9.43 -16.14
C ALA A 159 -17.49 -9.02 -14.76
N THR A 160 -18.00 -9.96 -13.97
CA THR A 160 -18.40 -9.70 -12.57
C THR A 160 -17.18 -9.33 -11.72
N THR A 161 -16.09 -10.09 -11.85
CA THR A 161 -14.83 -9.80 -11.14
C THR A 161 -14.28 -8.42 -11.47
N ALA A 162 -14.24 -8.06 -12.76
CA ALA A 162 -13.80 -6.74 -13.19
C ALA A 162 -14.68 -5.61 -12.65
N ARG A 163 -16.01 -5.82 -12.63
CA ARG A 163 -16.96 -4.87 -12.06
C ARG A 163 -16.75 -4.68 -10.56
N ASP A 164 -16.56 -5.76 -9.81
CA ASP A 164 -16.34 -5.69 -8.36
C ASP A 164 -15.02 -4.98 -8.04
N ALA A 165 -13.97 -5.21 -8.83
CA ALA A 165 -12.71 -4.48 -8.72
C ALA A 165 -12.89 -2.98 -8.98
N ILE A 166 -13.63 -2.61 -10.03
CA ILE A 166 -13.96 -1.20 -10.33
C ILE A 166 -14.75 -0.56 -9.19
N LEU A 167 -15.76 -1.27 -8.63
CA LEU A 167 -16.55 -0.76 -7.52
C LEU A 167 -15.71 -0.58 -6.25
N SER A 168 -14.77 -1.49 -5.98
CA SER A 168 -13.79 -1.34 -4.89
C SER A 168 -12.92 -0.11 -5.09
N GLU A 169 -12.38 0.09 -6.30
CA GLU A 169 -11.55 1.26 -6.61
C GLU A 169 -12.35 2.57 -6.49
N ILE A 170 -13.62 2.58 -6.90
CA ILE A 170 -14.52 3.74 -6.72
C ILE A 170 -14.72 4.04 -5.22
N ALA A 171 -14.94 3.01 -4.40
CA ALA A 171 -15.07 3.18 -2.94
C ALA A 171 -13.78 3.74 -2.33
N ASP A 172 -12.63 3.18 -2.67
CA ASP A 172 -11.32 3.65 -2.21
C ASP A 172 -11.06 5.10 -2.64
N ASN A 173 -11.41 5.44 -3.89
CA ASN A 173 -11.28 6.81 -4.37
C ASN A 173 -12.25 7.77 -3.66
N SER A 174 -13.47 7.34 -3.33
CA SER A 174 -14.41 8.12 -2.53
C SER A 174 -13.88 8.40 -1.11
N ASP A 175 -13.25 7.42 -0.48
CA ASP A 175 -12.61 7.58 0.83
C ASP A 175 -11.41 8.54 0.73
N ARG A 176 -10.58 8.41 -0.31
CA ARG A 176 -9.48 9.34 -0.59
C ARG A 176 -10.00 10.77 -0.80
N PHE A 177 -11.11 10.95 -1.53
CA PHE A 177 -11.73 12.27 -1.71
C PHE A 177 -12.26 12.84 -0.40
N THR A 178 -12.81 12.01 0.48
CA THR A 178 -13.26 12.45 1.81
C THR A 178 -12.09 12.99 2.63
N VAL A 179 -10.95 12.29 2.63
CA VAL A 179 -9.72 12.77 3.30
C VAL A 179 -9.18 14.05 2.67
N VAL A 180 -9.16 14.15 1.34
CA VAL A 180 -8.73 15.36 0.64
C VAL A 180 -9.64 16.54 0.96
N ASN A 181 -10.96 16.33 0.99
CA ASN A 181 -11.92 17.36 1.37
C ASN A 181 -11.74 17.80 2.82
N GLN A 182 -11.48 16.88 3.75
CA GLN A 182 -11.17 17.26 5.13
C GLN A 182 -9.90 18.10 5.22
N ARG A 183 -8.83 17.71 4.50
CA ARG A 183 -7.59 18.50 4.42
C ARG A 183 -7.83 19.89 3.81
N LEU A 184 -8.76 20.01 2.86
CA LEU A 184 -9.14 21.29 2.28
C LEU A 184 -9.85 22.17 3.31
N VAL A 185 -10.80 21.61 4.07
CA VAL A 185 -11.49 22.32 5.17
C VAL A 185 -10.50 22.77 6.25
N ASP A 186 -9.52 21.92 6.61
CA ASP A 186 -8.49 22.27 7.58
C ASP A 186 -7.58 23.41 7.06
N LEU A 187 -7.26 23.40 5.75
CA LEU A 187 -6.49 24.48 5.09
C LEU A 187 -7.28 25.79 5.04
N GLU A 188 -8.56 25.74 4.70
CA GLU A 188 -9.46 26.90 4.69
C GLU A 188 -9.56 27.52 6.10
N SER A 189 -9.75 26.68 7.12
CA SER A 189 -9.79 27.11 8.53
C SER A 189 -8.47 27.75 8.98
N GLY A 190 -7.33 27.14 8.60
CA GLY A 190 -6.01 27.69 8.89
C GLY A 190 -5.75 29.01 8.16
N ALA A 191 -6.27 29.18 6.95
CA ALA A 191 -6.19 30.43 6.20
C ALA A 191 -7.00 31.55 6.86
N ASP A 192 -8.20 31.24 7.35
CA ASP A 192 -9.03 32.17 8.11
C ASP A 192 -8.36 32.59 9.43
N GLU A 193 -7.75 31.63 10.14
CA GLU A 193 -6.97 31.92 11.35
C GLU A 193 -5.77 32.82 11.07
N LEU A 194 -5.02 32.54 9.98
CA LEU A 194 -3.93 33.41 9.53
C LEU A 194 -4.44 34.82 9.19
N GLY A 195 -5.56 34.93 8.48
CA GLY A 195 -6.19 36.21 8.15
C GLY A 195 -6.54 37.04 9.39
N SER A 196 -7.09 36.38 10.41
CA SER A 196 -7.39 37.01 11.71
C SER A 196 -6.11 37.48 12.42
N ARG A 197 -5.08 36.63 12.48
CA ARG A 197 -3.78 36.97 13.09
C ARG A 197 -3.10 38.14 12.38
N ILE A 198 -3.09 38.15 11.04
CA ILE A 198 -2.56 39.26 10.24
C ILE A 198 -3.31 40.54 10.56
N THR A 199 -4.64 40.50 10.62
CA THR A 199 -5.46 41.68 10.94
C THR A 199 -5.16 42.21 12.34
N SER A 200 -5.01 41.32 13.33
CA SER A 200 -4.63 41.69 14.70
C SER A 200 -3.25 42.32 14.77
N GLU A 201 -2.26 41.77 14.05
CA GLU A 201 -0.89 42.31 13.99
C GLU A 201 -0.87 43.68 13.30
N VAL A 202 -1.59 43.85 12.19
CA VAL A 202 -1.72 45.14 11.50
C VAL A 202 -2.34 46.19 12.43
N LEU A 203 -3.35 45.83 13.22
CA LEU A 203 -3.96 46.74 14.20
C LEU A 203 -3.00 47.09 15.34
N ALA A 204 -2.25 46.11 15.86
CA ALA A 204 -1.27 46.31 16.90
C ALA A 204 -0.14 47.26 16.44
N ARG A 205 0.41 47.03 15.25
CA ARG A 205 1.43 47.90 14.66
C ARG A 205 0.93 49.31 14.38
N SER A 206 -0.27 49.46 13.83
CA SER A 206 -0.90 50.78 13.60
C SER A 206 -1.08 51.56 14.91
N THR A 207 -1.45 50.85 15.99
CA THR A 207 -1.56 51.44 17.33
C THR A 207 -0.20 51.85 17.88
N GLU A 208 0.83 51.01 17.71
CA GLU A 208 2.20 51.30 18.10
C GLU A 208 2.78 52.50 17.33
N ASP A 209 2.56 52.57 16.01
CA ASP A 209 2.98 53.67 15.16
C ASP A 209 2.30 54.98 15.58
N SER A 210 1.00 54.94 15.92
CA SER A 210 0.27 56.09 16.46
C SER A 210 0.84 56.58 17.79
N ALA A 211 1.20 55.64 18.69
CA ALA A 211 1.82 55.97 19.97
C ALA A 211 3.25 56.51 19.81
N LEU A 212 4.02 55.96 18.86
CA LEU A 212 5.35 56.46 18.53
C LEU A 212 5.28 57.86 17.94
N SER A 213 4.34 58.12 17.01
CA SER A 213 4.10 59.46 16.45
C SER A 213 3.80 60.47 17.55
N ALA A 214 2.91 60.13 18.49
CA ALA A 214 2.59 61.01 19.62
C ALA A 214 3.81 61.28 20.52
N ARG A 215 4.68 60.28 20.74
CA ARG A 215 5.94 60.46 21.50
C ARG A 215 6.94 61.34 20.76
N ILE A 216 7.01 61.25 19.43
CA ILE A 216 7.85 62.12 18.59
C ILE A 216 7.34 63.56 18.66
N ASP A 217 6.03 63.77 18.54
CA ASP A 217 5.41 65.10 18.65
C ASP A 217 5.69 65.73 20.03
N GLN A 218 5.58 64.95 21.10
CA GLN A 218 5.92 65.40 22.45
C GLN A 218 7.40 65.75 22.59
N ALA A 219 8.31 64.88 22.12
CA ALA A 219 9.74 65.14 22.17
C ALA A 219 10.13 66.39 21.36
N TYR A 220 9.45 66.63 20.23
CA TYR A 220 9.63 67.83 19.43
C TYR A 220 9.16 69.09 20.18
N ALA A 221 8.01 69.03 20.86
CA ALA A 221 7.53 70.12 21.72
C ALA A 221 8.45 70.41 22.91
N ASP A 222 9.00 69.37 23.54
CA ASP A 222 9.96 69.49 24.63
C ASP A 222 11.26 70.15 24.14
N PHE A 223 11.73 69.79 22.95
CA PHE A 223 12.89 70.41 22.30
C PHE A 223 12.66 71.89 22.01
N GLN A 224 11.50 72.27 21.45
CA GLN A 224 11.16 73.68 21.23
C GLN A 224 11.12 74.49 22.52
N THR A 225 10.61 73.88 23.60
CA THR A 225 10.57 74.51 24.92
C THR A 225 11.98 74.72 25.47
N ALA A 226 12.85 73.71 25.38
CA ALA A 226 14.24 73.79 25.82
C ALA A 226 15.06 74.79 24.98
N ASP A 227 14.85 74.83 23.66
CA ASP A 227 15.50 75.78 22.76
C ASP A 227 15.08 77.22 23.05
N GLY A 228 13.78 77.45 23.32
CA GLY A 228 13.28 78.74 23.78
C GLY A 228 13.90 79.16 25.12
N ALA A 229 14.03 78.24 26.08
CA ALA A 229 14.68 78.50 27.36
C ALA A 229 16.18 78.81 27.22
N LEU A 230 16.89 78.06 26.38
CA LEU A 230 18.31 78.30 26.09
C LEU A 230 18.50 79.66 25.40
N SER A 231 17.66 79.98 24.43
CA SER A 231 17.66 81.28 23.74
C SER A 231 17.46 82.43 24.73
N ALA A 232 16.53 82.29 25.68
CA ALA A 232 16.33 83.27 26.75
C ALA A 232 17.57 83.39 27.67
N ALA A 233 18.16 82.26 28.08
CA ALA A 233 19.36 82.27 28.90
C ALA A 233 20.58 82.91 28.19
N ILE A 234 20.73 82.71 26.88
CA ILE A 234 21.76 83.37 26.08
C ILE A 234 21.53 84.88 26.07
N LEU A 235 20.29 85.33 25.83
CA LEU A 235 19.94 86.75 25.87
C LEU A 235 20.25 87.37 27.25
N ASP A 236 19.95 86.66 28.34
CA ASP A 236 20.27 87.11 29.70
C ASP A 236 21.79 87.22 29.92
N VAL A 237 22.59 86.26 29.43
CA VAL A 237 24.05 86.30 29.49
C VAL A 237 24.62 87.45 28.66
N ASP A 238 24.10 87.66 27.45
CA ASP A 238 24.53 88.75 26.57
C ASP A 238 24.19 90.11 27.18
N GLN A 239 23.03 90.25 27.80
CA GLN A 239 22.67 91.45 28.56
C GLN A 239 23.61 91.67 29.75
N ALA A 240 23.88 90.63 30.55
CA ALA A 240 24.79 90.73 31.68
C ALA A 240 26.23 91.10 31.27
N ARG A 241 26.69 90.60 30.11
CA ARG A 241 27.98 91.00 29.52
C ARG A 241 27.97 92.45 29.04
N ALA A 242 26.92 92.89 28.35
CA ALA A 242 26.79 94.27 27.91
C ALA A 242 26.76 95.24 29.10
N ASP A 243 26.04 94.89 30.17
CA ASP A 243 26.02 95.66 31.42
C ASP A 243 27.40 95.70 32.09
N GLY A 244 28.12 94.57 32.08
CA GLY A 244 29.50 94.47 32.58
C GLY A 244 30.49 95.32 31.77
N ASP A 245 30.39 95.29 30.44
CA ASP A 245 31.22 96.10 29.53
C ASP A 245 30.90 97.59 29.69
N ALA A 246 29.64 97.97 29.86
CA ALA A 246 29.24 99.35 30.17
C ALA A 246 29.82 99.83 31.52
N ALA A 247 29.82 98.95 32.52
CA ALA A 247 30.45 99.23 33.83
C ALA A 247 31.98 99.35 33.71
N LEU A 248 32.64 98.48 32.93
CA LEU A 248 34.08 98.55 32.68
C LEU A 248 34.44 99.80 31.88
N ALA A 249 33.70 100.14 30.83
CA ALA A 249 33.87 101.36 30.05
C ALA A 249 33.76 102.59 30.94
N SER A 250 32.77 102.63 31.84
CA SER A 250 32.65 103.71 32.83
C SER A 250 33.87 103.80 33.76
N ARG A 251 34.42 102.67 34.21
CA ARG A 251 35.67 102.63 35.00
C ARG A 251 36.89 103.07 34.20
N VAL A 252 36.98 102.69 32.92
CA VAL A 252 38.06 103.11 32.01
C VAL A 252 37.98 104.60 31.77
N SER A 253 36.80 105.16 31.46
CA SER A 253 36.64 106.61 31.31
C SER A 253 36.98 107.36 32.60
N ALA A 254 36.66 106.80 33.78
CA ALA A 254 37.10 107.36 35.07
C ALA A 254 38.62 107.27 35.26
N LEU A 255 39.27 106.20 34.78
CA LEU A 255 40.72 106.02 34.81
C LEU A 255 41.44 106.96 33.82
N GLU A 256 40.89 107.17 32.61
CA GLU A 256 41.39 108.12 31.62
C GLU A 256 41.28 109.56 32.11
N ALA A 257 40.17 109.92 32.79
CA ALA A 257 40.04 111.19 33.48
C ALA A 257 41.06 111.35 34.63
N SER A 258 41.52 110.24 35.22
CA SER A 258 42.59 110.19 36.23
C SER A 258 44.01 110.20 35.63
N SER A 259 44.20 109.80 34.36
CA SER A 259 45.52 109.60 33.73
C SER A 259 45.87 110.63 32.64
N GLY A 260 45.01 111.62 32.40
CA GLY A 260 45.14 112.67 31.39
C GLY A 260 46.28 113.69 31.57
N GLY A 261 47.47 113.28 32.01
CA GLY A 261 48.64 114.15 31.86
C GLY A 261 49.89 113.61 32.53
N VAL A 262 50.75 112.94 31.75
CA VAL A 262 52.20 112.91 32.04
C VAL A 262 53.00 112.87 30.72
N ASP A 263 54.07 113.67 30.72
CA ASP A 263 54.90 114.26 29.66
C ASP A 263 55.95 113.28 29.07
N PRO A 264 56.29 113.36 27.75
CA PRO A 264 57.27 112.49 27.08
C PRO A 264 58.66 112.34 27.72
N ALA A 265 59.10 113.23 28.63
CA ALA A 265 60.41 113.14 29.28
C ALA A 265 60.50 112.08 30.39
N ASP A 266 59.37 111.63 30.94
CA ASP A 266 59.32 110.59 31.99
C ASP A 266 59.60 109.18 31.45
N PHE A 267 59.62 109.02 30.12
CA PHE A 267 59.86 107.75 29.43
C PHE A 267 61.30 107.20 29.60
N ALA A 268 62.29 108.09 29.79
CA ALA A 268 63.69 107.69 29.96
C ALA A 268 64.00 107.19 31.39
N GLN A 269 63.26 107.67 32.39
CA GLN A 269 63.47 107.25 33.79
C GLN A 269 62.79 105.91 34.11
N VAL A 270 61.75 105.54 33.35
CA VAL A 270 61.10 104.22 33.44
C VAL A 270 62.05 103.11 32.96
N GLN A 271 62.96 103.39 32.02
CA GLN A 271 64.00 102.46 31.58
C GLN A 271 64.98 102.08 32.71
N ALA A 272 65.29 103.01 33.62
CA ALA A 272 66.19 102.77 34.76
C ALA A 272 65.49 102.07 35.95
N LEU A 273 64.16 102.17 36.07
CA LEU A 273 63.39 101.49 37.13
C LEU A 273 62.95 100.07 36.71
N ALA A 274 62.77 99.84 35.40
CA ALA A 274 62.49 98.52 34.83
C ALA A 274 63.68 97.54 34.92
N GLU A 275 64.91 98.05 34.92
CA GLU A 275 66.13 97.23 35.09
C GLU A 275 66.38 96.78 36.55
N ALA A 276 65.85 97.49 37.56
CA ALA A 276 66.15 97.22 38.98
C ALA A 276 65.04 96.45 39.75
N THR A 277 63.86 96.22 39.15
CA THR A 277 62.73 95.53 39.82
C THR A 277 62.13 94.37 39.02
N ALA A 278 62.82 93.91 37.97
CA ALA A 278 62.55 92.67 37.23
C ALA A 278 63.74 91.68 37.22
N ASP A 279 64.89 91.98 37.84
CA ASP A 279 65.95 90.97 38.05
C ASP A 279 65.48 89.80 38.97
N ALA A 280 64.34 89.97 39.62
CA ALA A 280 63.71 89.06 40.58
C ALA A 280 62.45 88.31 40.05
N LEU A 281 62.17 88.32 38.74
CA LEU A 281 61.05 87.57 38.12
C LEU A 281 61.55 86.47 37.18
N GLY A 282 61.89 85.33 37.76
CA GLY A 282 62.08 84.06 37.05
C GLY A 282 60.80 83.64 36.33
N ASN A 283 60.73 83.96 35.04
CA ASN A 283 59.75 83.46 34.10
C ASN A 283 59.69 81.93 34.15
N VAL A 284 58.53 81.40 34.57
CA VAL A 284 58.10 80.02 34.37
C VAL A 284 57.85 79.83 32.87
N GLN A 285 58.91 79.55 32.13
CA GLN A 285 58.85 78.88 30.83
C GLN A 285 59.52 77.52 30.96
N ALA A 286 58.88 76.49 30.42
CA ALA A 286 59.31 75.10 30.48
C ALA A 286 60.81 74.93 30.16
N GLN A 287 61.57 74.41 31.13
CA GLN A 287 62.99 74.09 30.94
C GLN A 287 63.11 72.77 30.17
N HIS A 288 63.55 72.83 28.90
CA HIS A 288 64.13 71.68 28.21
C HIS A 288 65.65 71.75 28.36
N VAL A 289 66.29 70.72 28.91
CA VAL A 289 67.76 70.65 28.98
C VAL A 289 68.24 69.60 27.99
N LEU A 290 68.85 70.06 26.89
CA LEU A 290 69.59 69.25 25.93
C LEU A 290 71.08 69.39 26.26
N LYS A 291 71.68 68.39 26.90
CA LYS A 291 73.14 68.34 27.06
C LYS A 291 73.73 67.75 25.79
N THR A 292 74.58 68.49 25.09
CA THR A 292 75.30 67.98 23.93
C THR A 292 76.78 67.77 24.23
N VAL A 293 77.39 66.79 23.58
CA VAL A 293 78.83 66.56 23.55
C VAL A 293 79.30 66.69 22.11
N ALA A 294 80.39 67.43 21.91
CA ALA A 294 80.97 67.62 20.57
C ALA A 294 81.67 66.34 20.11
N ARG A 295 81.45 65.97 18.85
CA ARG A 295 82.21 64.93 18.15
C ARG A 295 83.26 65.58 17.24
N SER A 296 84.34 64.85 16.97
CA SER A 296 85.44 65.26 16.09
C SER A 296 85.02 65.47 14.62
N ASP A 297 83.86 64.94 14.20
CA ASP A 297 83.27 65.12 12.87
C ASP A 297 82.45 66.42 12.69
N GLY A 298 82.48 67.31 13.70
CA GLY A 298 81.79 68.60 13.70
C GLY A 298 80.30 68.52 14.07
N LYS A 299 79.76 67.32 14.35
CA LYS A 299 78.38 67.13 14.79
C LYS A 299 78.30 67.04 16.32
N GLN A 300 77.12 67.30 16.88
CA GLN A 300 76.87 67.18 18.32
C GLN A 300 76.03 65.94 18.60
N ALA A 301 76.48 65.10 19.55
CA ALA A 301 75.67 64.02 20.11
C ALA A 301 74.97 64.51 21.38
N VAL A 302 73.72 64.12 21.59
CA VAL A 302 72.99 64.47 22.81
C VAL A 302 73.43 63.51 23.92
N ALA A 303 74.14 64.04 24.92
CA ALA A 303 74.63 63.31 26.09
C ALA A 303 73.52 63.07 27.14
N GLY A 304 72.42 63.84 27.10
CA GLY A 304 71.23 63.62 27.92
C GLY A 304 70.08 64.56 27.57
N ILE A 305 68.85 64.06 27.68
CA ILE A 305 67.60 64.81 27.45
C ILE A 305 66.82 64.83 28.78
N GLY A 306 66.59 66.02 29.35
CA GLY A 306 65.77 66.22 30.53
C GLY A 306 64.50 67.02 30.21
N VAL A 307 63.33 66.48 30.56
CA VAL A 307 62.02 67.11 30.40
C VAL A 307 61.29 67.03 31.75
N ALA A 308 60.87 68.18 32.30
CA ALA A 308 60.10 68.23 33.54
C ALA A 308 58.86 69.13 33.37
N ALA A 309 57.67 68.57 33.61
CA ALA A 309 56.41 69.30 33.65
C ALA A 309 55.85 69.23 35.08
N THR A 310 55.53 70.39 35.68
CA THR A 310 54.86 70.44 36.99
C THR A 310 53.35 70.44 36.74
N ALA A 311 52.66 69.41 37.21
CA ALA A 311 51.26 69.14 36.90
C ALA A 311 50.27 69.98 37.72
N SER A 312 49.17 70.40 37.08
CA SER A 312 47.91 70.69 37.77
C SER A 312 46.74 70.18 36.91
N GLY A 313 46.13 69.07 37.32
CA GLY A 313 44.92 68.50 36.69
C GLY A 313 45.21 67.49 35.55
N ASP A 314 44.32 66.51 35.39
CA ASP A 314 44.58 65.21 34.77
C ASP A 314 45.11 65.22 33.32
N VAL A 315 46.15 64.39 33.09
CA VAL A 315 46.85 64.04 31.84
C VAL A 315 47.93 65.02 31.36
N ALA A 316 49.11 64.99 32.01
CA ALA A 316 50.36 65.48 31.43
C ALA A 316 51.19 64.30 30.87
N GLN A 317 50.94 63.89 29.61
CA GLN A 317 51.81 62.94 28.91
C GLN A 317 53.00 63.70 28.30
N SER A 318 54.22 63.37 28.72
CA SER A 318 55.45 63.89 28.08
C SER A 318 55.78 63.04 26.86
N GLU A 319 55.44 63.50 25.66
CA GLU A 319 55.86 62.88 24.41
C GLU A 319 57.07 63.60 23.82
N ILE A 320 58.04 62.83 23.30
CA ILE A 320 59.17 63.35 22.51
C ILE A 320 58.92 62.97 21.05
N ILE A 321 58.43 63.92 20.26
CA ILE A 321 58.21 63.75 18.81
C ILE A 321 59.44 64.27 18.07
N LEU A 322 60.09 63.40 17.29
CA LEU A 322 61.34 63.71 16.58
C LEU A 322 61.11 63.59 15.06
N MET A 323 61.45 64.65 14.32
CA MET A 323 61.54 64.61 12.86
C MET A 323 63.02 64.44 12.47
N ALA A 324 63.43 63.22 12.12
CA ALA A 324 64.82 62.91 11.82
C ALA A 324 64.95 61.76 10.81
N ASP A 325 65.97 61.82 9.94
CA ASP A 325 66.27 60.74 8.98
C ASP A 325 66.86 59.48 9.65
N LYS A 326 67.59 59.64 10.76
CA LYS A 326 68.22 58.55 11.53
C LYS A 326 68.27 58.89 13.02
N LEU A 327 67.96 57.92 13.86
CA LEU A 327 68.25 57.96 15.30
C LEU A 327 69.48 57.09 15.60
N LEU A 328 70.57 57.73 16.00
CA LEU A 328 71.87 57.11 16.19
C LEU A 328 72.26 57.16 17.67
N VAL A 329 72.83 56.07 18.19
CA VAL A 329 73.38 56.03 19.55
C VAL A 329 74.89 55.79 19.51
N VAL A 330 75.59 56.44 20.42
CA VAL A 330 77.03 56.26 20.65
C VAL A 330 77.25 55.98 22.14
N PRO A 331 78.22 55.14 22.52
CA PRO A 331 78.51 54.89 23.92
C PRO A 331 78.94 56.19 24.64
N PRO A 332 78.49 56.45 25.88
CA PRO A 332 78.76 57.71 26.58
C PRO A 332 80.24 57.93 26.93
N GLY A 333 81.06 56.87 26.94
CA GLY A 333 82.50 56.95 27.22
C GLY A 333 83.40 57.08 25.97
N ALA A 334 82.84 56.99 24.77
CA ALA A 334 83.57 57.05 23.51
C ALA A 334 82.73 57.79 22.45
N PRO A 335 82.57 59.12 22.58
CA PRO A 335 81.65 59.88 21.76
C PRO A 335 82.03 59.92 20.27
N ASP A 336 83.28 59.59 19.91
CA ASP A 336 83.79 59.57 18.53
C ASP A 336 83.66 58.22 17.80
N ASP A 337 83.21 57.16 18.46
CA ASP A 337 82.97 55.87 17.81
C ASP A 337 81.93 55.99 16.67
N PRO A 338 81.96 55.08 15.66
CA PRO A 338 80.97 55.06 14.59
C PRO A 338 79.55 55.02 15.17
N PRO A 339 78.68 56.01 14.86
CA PRO A 339 77.33 56.06 15.39
C PRO A 339 76.53 54.84 14.96
N ASN A 340 75.85 54.21 15.91
CA ASN A 340 75.13 52.99 15.66
C ASN A 340 73.62 53.29 15.50
N PRO A 341 73.01 53.07 14.33
CA PRO A 341 71.58 53.29 14.16
C PRO A 341 70.77 52.27 14.97
N ILE A 342 69.86 52.77 15.81
CA ILE A 342 68.88 51.92 16.51
C ILE A 342 67.60 51.73 15.68
N MET A 343 67.28 52.73 14.83
CA MET A 343 66.25 52.67 13.79
C MET A 343 66.75 53.41 12.56
N ALA A 344 66.55 52.84 11.38
CA ALA A 344 66.87 53.49 10.11
C ALA A 344 65.67 53.45 9.16
N MET A 345 65.39 54.55 8.47
CA MET A 345 64.48 54.52 7.34
C MET A 345 65.17 53.83 6.16
N GLY A 346 64.54 52.77 5.66
CA GLY A 346 65.01 52.02 4.50
C GLY A 346 63.83 51.61 3.63
N THR A 347 64.11 51.17 2.41
CA THR A 347 63.06 50.74 1.49
C THR A 347 62.86 49.24 1.61
N VAL A 348 61.71 48.80 2.13
CA VAL A 348 61.32 47.37 2.16
C VAL A 348 60.25 47.17 1.10
N ASN A 349 60.53 46.36 0.07
CA ASN A 349 59.64 46.11 -1.06
C ASN A 349 59.16 47.39 -1.78
N GLY A 350 60.06 48.38 -1.96
CA GLY A 350 59.74 49.62 -2.68
C GLY A 350 59.01 50.69 -1.87
N GLN A 351 58.71 50.45 -0.59
CA GLN A 351 58.08 51.43 0.30
C GLN A 351 59.05 51.89 1.40
N PRO A 352 59.13 53.19 1.74
CA PRO A 352 59.91 53.67 2.88
C PRO A 352 59.34 53.08 4.17
N THR A 353 60.16 52.40 4.95
CA THR A 353 59.77 51.68 6.18
C THR A 353 60.88 51.82 7.23
N THR A 354 60.52 51.87 8.50
CA THR A 354 61.48 51.84 9.60
C THR A 354 62.04 50.43 9.78
N VAL A 355 63.35 50.27 9.58
CA VAL A 355 64.05 48.98 9.65
C VAL A 355 64.88 48.91 10.94
N PHE A 356 64.76 47.78 11.64
CA PHE A 356 65.64 47.38 12.73
C PHE A 356 66.66 46.38 12.18
N ALA A 357 67.96 46.62 12.36
CA ALA A 357 69.00 45.72 11.87
C ALA A 357 69.04 44.40 12.67
N ALA A 358 69.16 43.27 11.98
CA ALA A 358 69.02 41.92 12.56
C ALA A 358 70.00 41.60 13.70
N ASN A 359 71.15 42.28 13.76
CA ASN A 359 72.17 42.09 14.79
C ASN A 359 71.91 42.88 16.10
N ARG A 360 70.76 43.54 16.24
CA ARG A 360 70.44 44.41 17.39
C ARG A 360 69.48 43.78 18.41
N PHE A 361 68.90 42.62 18.09
CA PHE A 361 68.19 41.77 19.05
C PHE A 361 69.10 40.59 19.42
N GLY A 362 69.32 40.35 20.71
CA GLY A 362 70.08 39.18 21.18
C GLY A 362 69.30 37.88 20.95
N ASP A 363 69.98 36.74 20.99
CA ASP A 363 69.32 35.43 20.90
C ASP A 363 68.23 35.31 21.98
N GLN A 364 67.04 34.83 21.60
CA GLN A 364 65.84 34.70 22.45
C GLN A 364 65.29 36.00 23.08
N SER A 365 65.73 37.18 22.65
CA SER A 365 65.30 38.46 23.26
C SER A 365 63.89 38.93 22.89
N ILE A 366 63.19 38.24 21.97
CA ILE A 366 61.78 38.49 21.65
C ILE A 366 60.92 37.40 22.29
N GLY A 367 60.33 37.70 23.46
CA GLY A 367 59.41 36.80 24.15
C GLY A 367 58.02 36.76 23.51
N ALA A 368 57.27 35.67 23.74
CA ALA A 368 55.94 35.44 23.16
C ALA A 368 54.92 36.55 23.48
N SER A 369 55.09 37.30 24.58
CA SER A 369 54.23 38.43 24.94
C SER A 369 54.43 39.66 24.05
N VAL A 370 55.59 39.80 23.41
CA VAL A 370 55.88 40.87 22.44
C VAL A 370 55.28 40.54 21.06
N LEU A 371 54.88 39.29 20.85
CA LEU A 371 54.25 38.78 19.64
C LEU A 371 52.73 38.69 19.85
N VAL A 372 52.02 39.77 19.57
CA VAL A 372 50.55 39.80 19.59
C VAL A 372 49.96 39.09 18.36
N ASP A 373 48.74 38.56 18.50
CA ASP A 373 48.09 37.74 17.47
C ASP A 373 48.06 38.46 16.11
N GLY A 374 48.46 37.74 15.04
CA GLY A 374 48.57 38.28 13.69
C GLY A 374 49.78 39.18 13.38
N SER A 375 50.64 39.53 14.35
CA SER A 375 51.83 40.38 14.10
C SER A 375 52.91 39.70 13.25
N ILE A 376 53.02 38.37 13.38
CA ILE A 376 53.82 37.49 12.52
C ILE A 376 52.87 36.61 11.69
N THR A 377 52.86 36.81 10.38
CA THR A 377 52.16 35.94 9.43
C THR A 377 53.15 34.95 8.80
N THR A 378 52.68 33.85 8.23
CA THR A 378 53.55 32.84 7.56
C THR A 378 54.42 33.43 6.45
N ARG A 379 54.03 34.57 5.87
CA ARG A 379 54.85 35.33 4.91
C ARG A 379 56.08 36.00 5.54
N LYS A 380 56.06 36.23 6.86
CA LYS A 380 57.14 36.85 7.66
C LYS A 380 58.01 35.82 8.40
N LEU A 381 57.72 34.53 8.24
CA LEU A 381 58.50 33.41 8.76
C LEU A 381 58.93 32.53 7.57
N THR A 382 60.23 32.30 7.37
CA THR A 382 60.68 31.24 6.46
C THR A 382 60.47 29.89 7.16
N VAL A 383 59.25 29.37 7.09
CA VAL A 383 58.97 27.98 7.51
C VAL A 383 59.21 27.09 6.29
N THR A 384 60.36 26.43 6.23
CA THR A 384 60.62 25.35 5.26
C THR A 384 59.84 24.09 5.65
N GLY A 385 58.51 24.15 5.50
CA GLY A 385 57.59 23.05 5.75
C GLY A 385 57.05 22.48 4.44
N SER A 386 57.66 21.43 3.93
CA SER A 386 57.02 20.43 3.03
C SER A 386 57.91 19.22 2.72
N ASN A 387 59.22 19.34 2.94
CA ASN A 387 60.19 18.27 2.75
C ASN A 387 61.15 18.21 3.95
N LEU A 388 61.34 17.01 4.52
CA LEU A 388 62.30 16.74 5.61
C LEU A 388 63.74 16.62 5.11
N ILE A 389 63.94 16.58 3.80
CA ILE A 389 65.26 16.48 3.17
C ILE A 389 65.75 17.88 2.77
N ALA A 390 66.91 18.26 3.29
CA ALA A 390 67.58 19.51 2.94
C ALA A 390 68.28 19.40 1.56
N ASN A 391 68.37 20.53 0.85
CA ASN A 391 68.99 20.61 -0.50
C ASN A 391 68.48 19.50 -1.45
N SER A 392 67.20 19.14 -1.36
CA SER A 392 66.64 17.97 -2.05
C SER A 392 66.64 18.08 -3.58
N ASP A 393 66.61 19.31 -4.09
CA ASP A 393 66.65 19.67 -5.51
C ASP A 393 68.07 20.07 -5.98
N PHE A 394 69.07 19.93 -5.10
CA PHE A 394 70.46 20.31 -5.31
C PHE A 394 70.65 21.77 -5.76
N ALA A 395 69.76 22.68 -5.36
CA ALA A 395 69.78 24.09 -5.79
C ALA A 395 71.09 24.84 -5.49
N THR A 396 71.84 24.37 -4.49
CA THR A 396 73.18 24.90 -4.13
C THR A 396 74.25 24.62 -5.20
N GLY A 397 73.99 23.70 -6.14
CA GLY A 397 74.94 23.28 -7.17
C GLY A 397 76.03 22.31 -6.67
N ASP A 398 75.94 21.89 -5.40
CA ASP A 398 76.86 20.95 -4.77
C ASP A 398 76.12 19.98 -3.83
N LEU A 399 76.87 19.13 -3.14
CA LEU A 399 76.35 18.13 -2.20
C LEU A 399 76.22 18.67 -0.76
N THR A 400 76.03 19.97 -0.56
CA THR A 400 75.77 20.51 0.79
C THR A 400 74.54 19.82 1.40
N ASN A 401 74.60 19.40 2.67
CA ASN A 401 73.59 18.55 3.35
C ASN A 401 73.44 17.14 2.78
N TRP A 402 74.40 16.66 1.99
CA TRP A 402 74.44 15.30 1.46
C TRP A 402 75.84 14.71 1.64
N ARG A 403 75.92 13.48 2.14
CA ARG A 403 77.17 12.81 2.49
C ARG A 403 77.47 11.67 1.51
N PRO A 404 78.45 11.83 0.59
CA PRO A 404 78.98 10.73 -0.22
C PRO A 404 79.51 9.60 0.64
N TRP A 405 79.10 8.37 0.34
CA TRP A 405 79.45 7.18 1.12
C TRP A 405 80.21 6.15 0.30
N SER A 406 79.53 5.44 -0.61
CA SER A 406 80.13 4.39 -1.43
C SER A 406 80.58 4.94 -2.78
N ALA A 407 81.86 4.77 -3.11
CA ALA A 407 82.49 5.29 -4.32
C ALA A 407 82.24 6.80 -4.55
N PRO A 408 82.64 7.67 -3.59
CA PRO A 408 82.32 9.11 -3.63
C PRO A 408 82.88 9.83 -4.85
N ALA A 409 83.99 9.35 -5.43
CA ALA A 409 84.58 9.91 -6.65
C ALA A 409 83.67 9.76 -7.90
N LEU A 410 82.64 8.92 -7.83
CA LEU A 410 81.68 8.69 -8.92
C LEU A 410 80.38 9.50 -8.76
N GLN A 411 80.31 10.36 -7.75
CA GLN A 411 79.14 11.15 -7.37
C GLN A 411 79.43 12.62 -7.64
N ALA A 412 78.51 13.31 -8.31
CA ALA A 412 78.63 14.74 -8.55
C ALA A 412 77.25 15.39 -8.70
N VAL A 413 77.13 16.66 -8.33
CA VAL A 413 75.99 17.50 -8.75
C VAL A 413 76.35 18.15 -10.07
N VAL A 414 75.48 17.98 -11.07
CA VAL A 414 75.66 18.54 -12.40
C VAL A 414 74.45 19.39 -12.79
N PRO A 415 74.61 20.43 -13.62
CA PRO A 415 73.47 21.17 -14.17
C PRO A 415 72.55 20.26 -14.97
N ALA A 416 71.25 20.51 -14.94
CA ALA A 416 70.27 19.79 -15.77
C ALA A 416 70.51 19.91 -17.28
N THR A 417 71.33 20.88 -17.71
CA THR A 417 71.73 21.11 -19.10
C THR A 417 73.01 20.36 -19.50
N ASP A 418 73.63 19.60 -18.61
CA ASP A 418 74.80 18.79 -18.93
C ASP A 418 74.43 17.74 -20.00
N ALA A 419 75.31 17.54 -20.98
CA ALA A 419 75.05 16.66 -22.13
C ALA A 419 74.78 15.20 -21.74
N ASP A 420 75.25 14.79 -20.56
CA ASP A 420 75.05 13.44 -20.04
C ASP A 420 73.70 13.24 -19.31
N VAL A 421 72.98 14.33 -18.98
CA VAL A 421 71.74 14.30 -18.21
C VAL A 421 70.53 14.17 -19.15
N PRO A 422 69.61 13.22 -18.91
CA PRO A 422 68.36 13.11 -19.67
C PRO A 422 67.54 14.41 -19.69
N PRO A 423 66.99 14.81 -20.85
CA PRO A 423 66.26 16.07 -20.98
C PRO A 423 65.01 16.13 -20.08
N GLY A 424 64.62 17.33 -19.67
CA GLY A 424 63.40 17.54 -18.88
C GLY A 424 63.55 17.32 -17.38
N ALA A 425 64.75 17.52 -16.81
CA ALA A 425 64.96 17.40 -15.37
C ALA A 425 64.06 18.37 -14.57
N PRO A 426 63.45 17.91 -13.46
CA PRO A 426 62.50 18.72 -12.68
C PRO A 426 63.17 19.75 -11.76
N ALA A 427 64.50 19.80 -11.73
CA ALA A 427 65.29 20.76 -10.98
C ALA A 427 66.43 21.32 -11.82
N ARG A 428 67.00 22.46 -11.41
CA ARG A 428 68.12 23.11 -12.10
C ARG A 428 69.41 22.29 -12.04
N TYR A 429 69.58 21.53 -10.96
CA TYR A 429 70.72 20.66 -10.71
C TYR A 429 70.23 19.26 -10.32
N VAL A 430 71.05 18.27 -10.63
CA VAL A 430 70.75 16.86 -10.34
C VAL A 430 71.98 16.17 -9.80
N CYS A 431 71.79 15.20 -8.91
CA CYS A 431 72.88 14.32 -8.48
C CYS A 431 73.06 13.21 -9.51
N ARG A 432 74.31 13.00 -9.93
CA ARG A 432 74.74 11.98 -10.89
C ARG A 432 75.58 10.94 -10.18
N PHE A 433 75.24 9.67 -10.38
CA PHE A 433 76.13 8.54 -10.19
C PHE A 433 76.55 8.04 -11.56
N LYS A 434 77.85 8.00 -11.89
CA LYS A 434 78.31 7.55 -13.21
C LYS A 434 79.57 6.69 -13.09
N LEU A 435 79.57 5.54 -13.76
CA LEU A 435 80.73 4.65 -13.86
C LEU A 435 81.11 4.44 -15.32
N THR A 436 82.40 4.55 -15.64
CA THR A 436 82.90 4.32 -17.01
C THR A 436 82.82 2.82 -17.36
N PRO A 437 82.34 2.45 -18.56
CA PRO A 437 82.31 1.05 -18.98
C PRO A 437 83.69 0.36 -18.87
N GLY A 438 83.72 -0.88 -18.37
CA GLY A 438 84.94 -1.70 -18.27
C GLY A 438 85.68 -1.65 -16.92
N THR A 439 85.18 -0.87 -15.95
CA THR A 439 85.63 -0.92 -14.54
C THR A 439 84.94 -2.02 -13.74
N THR A 440 85.53 -2.43 -12.61
CA THR A 440 84.94 -3.42 -11.69
C THR A 440 83.58 -2.94 -11.17
N SER A 441 82.60 -3.85 -11.15
CA SER A 441 81.27 -3.61 -10.58
C SER A 441 81.36 -3.03 -9.17
N THR A 442 80.61 -1.97 -8.87
CA THR A 442 80.64 -1.31 -7.56
C THR A 442 79.28 -0.75 -7.15
N HIS A 443 79.10 -0.50 -5.85
CA HIS A 443 77.96 0.23 -5.33
C HIS A 443 78.26 1.72 -5.26
N ILE A 444 77.37 2.56 -5.79
CA ILE A 444 77.47 4.01 -5.69
C ILE A 444 76.34 4.50 -4.80
N ALA A 445 76.65 5.22 -3.72
CA ALA A 445 75.61 5.64 -2.79
C ALA A 445 75.93 6.85 -1.93
N ILE A 446 74.87 7.57 -1.56
CA ILE A 446 74.92 8.82 -0.81
C ILE A 446 73.85 8.84 0.29
N PHE A 447 74.11 9.53 1.40
CA PHE A 447 73.12 9.84 2.42
C PHE A 447 72.60 11.27 2.24
N ALA A 448 71.28 11.43 2.40
CA ALA A 448 70.60 12.73 2.37
C ALA A 448 70.66 13.44 3.72
N ALA A 449 71.88 13.66 4.22
CA ALA A 449 72.20 14.37 5.46
C ALA A 449 73.68 14.81 5.44
N ASP A 450 74.11 15.71 6.34
CA ASP A 450 75.50 16.16 6.43
C ASP A 450 76.46 15.04 6.84
N LYS A 451 75.99 14.09 7.66
CA LYS A 451 76.71 12.91 8.12
C LYS A 451 75.96 11.63 7.78
N ALA A 452 76.71 10.56 7.52
CA ALA A 452 76.14 9.22 7.42
C ALA A 452 75.68 8.76 8.80
N TYR A 453 74.70 7.86 8.85
CA TYR A 453 74.15 7.36 10.10
C TYR A 453 75.20 6.76 11.06
N SER A 454 76.37 6.32 10.57
CA SER A 454 77.45 5.74 11.39
C SER A 454 78.63 6.68 11.66
N ASP A 455 78.60 7.92 11.18
CA ASP A 455 79.68 8.90 11.42
C ASP A 455 79.65 9.42 12.88
N ALA A 456 80.81 9.87 13.38
CA ALA A 456 80.88 10.48 14.71
C ALA A 456 80.02 11.75 14.80
N GLY A 457 79.14 11.83 15.80
CA GLY A 457 78.21 12.95 15.96
C GLY A 457 76.97 12.89 15.08
N ALA A 458 76.68 11.74 14.46
CA ALA A 458 75.44 11.51 13.70
C ALA A 458 74.19 11.44 14.59
N ASP A 459 74.34 11.30 15.92
CA ASP A 459 73.25 11.36 16.90
C ASP A 459 72.50 12.70 16.86
N LYS A 460 73.10 13.71 16.22
CA LYS A 460 72.56 15.06 16.02
C LYS A 460 72.20 15.39 14.57
N ASP A 461 72.36 14.45 13.64
CA ASP A 461 72.03 14.61 12.22
C ASP A 461 70.79 13.81 11.80
N GLY A 462 70.45 13.79 10.51
CA GLY A 462 69.23 13.17 9.98
C GLY A 462 67.98 13.87 10.49
N PHE A 463 66.81 13.42 10.03
CA PHE A 463 65.54 13.95 10.51
C PHE A 463 64.99 13.10 11.67
N SER A 464 64.28 13.76 12.58
CA SER A 464 63.70 13.10 13.75
C SER A 464 62.47 12.28 13.36
N VAL A 465 62.33 11.09 13.95
CA VAL A 465 61.21 10.17 13.72
C VAL A 465 60.73 9.56 15.03
N LYS A 466 59.49 9.09 15.09
CA LYS A 466 58.98 8.31 16.23
C LYS A 466 58.65 6.87 15.82
N PRO A 467 58.89 5.88 16.69
CA PRO A 467 58.52 4.48 16.40
C PRO A 467 57.05 4.34 16.02
N GLY A 468 56.77 3.57 14.97
CA GLY A 468 55.42 3.32 14.44
C GLY A 468 54.87 4.41 13.50
N GLU A 469 55.54 5.56 13.36
CA GLU A 469 55.14 6.55 12.35
C GLU A 469 55.42 6.03 10.93
N GLN A 470 54.54 6.36 9.98
CA GLN A 470 54.77 6.11 8.56
C GLN A 470 55.22 7.39 7.86
N TYR A 471 56.10 7.23 6.86
CA TYR A 471 56.61 8.34 6.06
C TYR A 471 56.46 8.00 4.58
N HIS A 472 56.04 8.97 3.79
CA HIS A 472 56.08 8.88 2.34
C HIS A 472 57.39 9.46 1.83
N VAL A 473 57.94 8.82 0.81
CA VAL A 473 59.15 9.26 0.14
C VAL A 473 58.90 9.28 -1.35
N SER A 474 59.33 10.34 -2.03
CA SER A 474 59.39 10.38 -3.49
C SER A 474 60.72 10.90 -3.99
N ILE A 475 61.14 10.48 -5.17
CA ILE A 475 62.39 10.94 -5.79
C ILE A 475 62.22 10.90 -7.30
N TYR A 476 62.66 11.94 -8.00
CA TYR A 476 62.72 11.90 -9.45
C TYR A 476 64.04 11.30 -9.89
N ALA A 477 64.00 10.32 -10.78
CA ALA A 477 65.21 9.68 -11.31
C ALA A 477 65.10 9.38 -12.82
N ALA A 478 66.25 9.39 -13.49
CA ALA A 478 66.45 9.04 -14.88
C ALA A 478 67.81 8.36 -15.05
N ARG A 479 68.08 7.72 -16.18
CA ARG A 479 69.35 7.01 -16.43
C ARG A 479 69.96 7.38 -17.78
N SER A 480 71.23 7.11 -18.01
CA SER A 480 71.81 7.10 -19.36
C SER A 480 71.44 5.81 -20.10
N GLU A 481 71.59 5.81 -21.42
CA GLU A 481 71.29 4.64 -22.26
C GLU A 481 72.15 3.42 -21.90
N ASP A 482 73.42 3.66 -21.58
CA ASP A 482 74.44 2.66 -21.21
C ASP A 482 74.41 2.27 -19.72
N TYR A 483 73.45 2.78 -18.94
CA TYR A 483 73.35 2.47 -17.52
C TYR A 483 73.06 0.98 -17.28
N ALA A 484 74.03 0.30 -16.67
CA ALA A 484 73.99 -1.10 -16.29
C ALA A 484 74.27 -1.26 -14.79
N ALA A 485 73.26 -1.70 -14.05
CA ALA A 485 73.30 -1.92 -12.60
C ALA A 485 72.32 -3.03 -12.22
N SER A 486 72.42 -3.61 -11.02
CA SER A 486 71.40 -4.52 -10.48
C SER A 486 70.13 -3.78 -10.04
N GLY A 487 70.21 -2.49 -9.71
CA GLY A 487 69.04 -1.69 -9.34
C GLY A 487 69.37 -0.31 -8.75
N PHE A 488 68.35 0.53 -8.66
CA PHE A 488 68.38 1.84 -7.98
C PHE A 488 67.41 1.81 -6.79
N SER A 489 67.84 2.21 -5.60
CA SER A 489 67.00 2.14 -4.40
C SER A 489 67.17 3.32 -3.46
N VAL A 490 66.12 3.60 -2.70
CA VAL A 490 66.18 4.45 -1.52
C VAL A 490 65.90 3.57 -0.30
N ILE A 491 66.77 3.67 0.70
CA ILE A 491 66.73 2.86 1.92
C ILE A 491 66.72 3.82 3.12
N ALA A 492 65.91 3.51 4.12
CA ALA A 492 65.87 4.24 5.38
C ALA A 492 66.75 3.54 6.41
N TYR A 493 67.69 4.28 6.99
CA TYR A 493 68.52 3.86 8.12
C TYR A 493 68.09 4.61 9.37
N PHE A 494 68.21 3.95 10.53
CA PHE A 494 67.69 4.49 11.78
C PHE A 494 68.72 4.47 12.89
N TYR A 495 68.71 5.51 13.71
CA TYR A 495 69.41 5.54 14.99
C TYR A 495 68.45 5.26 16.13
N LYS A 496 68.82 4.36 17.05
CA LYS A 496 67.96 3.89 18.13
C LYS A 496 68.30 4.52 19.48
N THR A 497 67.31 4.52 20.36
CA THR A 497 67.39 4.94 21.77
C THR A 497 68.48 4.24 22.59
N ASP A 498 68.84 3.00 22.22
CA ASP A 498 69.89 2.22 22.87
C ASP A 498 71.32 2.56 22.38
N GLY A 499 71.45 3.57 21.50
CA GLY A 499 72.73 3.97 20.91
C GLY A 499 73.19 3.07 19.75
N SER A 500 72.37 2.11 19.31
CA SER A 500 72.65 1.28 18.13
C SER A 500 72.13 1.91 16.84
N TRP A 501 72.75 1.57 15.71
CA TRP A 501 72.65 2.33 14.46
C TRP A 501 71.89 1.64 13.31
N THR A 502 71.03 0.66 13.55
CA THR A 502 70.35 0.00 12.41
C THR A 502 69.11 -0.83 12.74
N THR A 503 68.12 -0.68 11.87
CA THR A 503 67.31 -1.72 11.22
C THR A 503 66.99 -1.14 9.83
N ALA A 504 67.71 -1.51 8.77
CA ALA A 504 67.49 -0.89 7.45
C ALA A 504 66.10 -1.25 6.90
N ALA A 505 65.31 -0.26 6.50
CA ALA A 505 64.03 -0.46 5.83
C ALA A 505 64.15 -0.08 4.35
N SER A 506 63.81 -1.00 3.45
CA SER A 506 63.71 -0.69 2.03
C SER A 506 62.52 0.25 1.81
N VAL A 507 62.76 1.45 1.27
CA VAL A 507 61.72 2.44 1.00
C VAL A 507 61.15 2.27 -0.40
N LEU A 508 62.04 2.23 -1.39
CA LEU A 508 61.71 1.93 -2.78
C LEU A 508 62.90 1.28 -3.48
N THR A 509 62.61 0.40 -4.44
CA THR A 509 63.61 -0.24 -5.31
C THR A 509 63.06 -0.25 -6.73
N ALA A 510 63.88 0.22 -7.67
CA ALA A 510 63.59 0.28 -9.10
C ALA A 510 64.63 -0.56 -9.85
N ALA A 511 64.16 -1.49 -10.67
CA ALA A 511 65.03 -2.14 -11.66
C ALA A 511 65.54 -1.08 -12.66
N PRO A 512 66.71 -1.26 -13.28
CA PRO A 512 67.23 -0.29 -14.26
C PRO A 512 66.24 0.01 -15.40
N SER A 513 65.42 -0.98 -15.78
CA SER A 513 64.37 -0.83 -16.79
C SER A 513 63.21 0.09 -16.38
N ALA A 514 63.02 0.35 -15.09
CA ALA A 514 62.00 1.28 -14.60
C ALA A 514 62.42 2.76 -14.70
N LEU A 515 63.68 3.01 -15.04
CA LEU A 515 64.21 4.35 -15.27
C LEU A 515 64.38 4.59 -16.78
N SER A 516 63.96 5.77 -17.22
CA SER A 516 64.02 6.19 -18.61
C SER A 516 65.31 6.98 -18.89
N SER A 517 65.80 6.90 -20.13
CA SER A 517 66.89 7.75 -20.63
C SER A 517 66.43 9.01 -21.36
N SER A 518 65.12 9.18 -21.54
CA SER A 518 64.53 10.32 -22.24
C SER A 518 63.56 11.15 -21.38
N THR A 519 63.16 10.63 -20.22
CA THR A 519 62.19 11.26 -19.33
C THR A 519 62.54 11.00 -17.86
N TRP A 520 62.06 11.88 -16.98
CA TRP A 520 62.25 11.75 -15.54
C TRP A 520 61.05 11.05 -14.88
N THR A 521 61.33 10.01 -14.11
CA THR A 521 60.30 9.21 -13.42
C THR A 521 60.25 9.59 -11.95
N GLU A 522 59.06 9.94 -11.43
CA GLU A 522 58.86 10.05 -9.99
C GLU A 522 58.67 8.65 -9.37
N LEU A 523 59.68 8.18 -8.64
CA LEU A 523 59.59 6.97 -7.84
C LEU A 523 59.00 7.31 -6.47
N LYS A 524 58.10 6.46 -5.97
CA LYS A 524 57.42 6.64 -4.69
C LYS A 524 57.59 5.38 -3.84
N GLY A 525 57.72 5.59 -2.54
CA GLY A 525 57.80 4.53 -1.55
C GLY A 525 57.37 5.04 -0.19
N SER A 526 57.29 4.12 0.75
CA SER A 526 57.03 4.45 2.15
C SER A 526 57.82 3.51 3.05
N PHE A 527 57.95 3.91 4.30
CA PHE A 527 58.49 3.05 5.34
C PHE A 527 57.80 3.33 6.65
N GLU A 528 57.74 2.31 7.50
CA GLU A 528 57.34 2.43 8.89
C GLU A 528 58.59 2.52 9.76
N VAL A 529 58.59 3.43 10.72
CA VAL A 529 59.72 3.64 11.63
C VAL A 529 59.81 2.48 12.64
N PRO A 530 60.92 1.71 12.68
CA PRO A 530 61.06 0.58 13.58
C PRO A 530 61.01 0.95 15.06
N ALA A 531 60.69 -0.03 15.91
CA ALA A 531 60.70 0.13 17.36
C ALA A 531 62.03 0.70 17.88
N GLY A 532 61.94 1.71 18.75
CA GLY A 532 63.09 2.34 19.41
C GLY A 532 63.90 3.33 18.55
N ALA A 533 63.55 3.56 17.29
CA ALA A 533 64.21 4.55 16.43
C ALA A 533 63.86 6.00 16.81
N LEU A 534 64.88 6.88 16.83
CA LEU A 534 64.77 8.31 17.13
C LEU A 534 65.00 9.20 15.91
N ARG A 535 65.85 8.74 14.98
CA ARG A 535 66.29 9.52 13.81
C ARG A 535 66.38 8.62 12.59
N CYS A 536 66.16 9.21 11.42
CA CYS A 536 66.16 8.52 10.14
C CYS A 536 67.05 9.24 9.13
N TRP A 537 67.68 8.45 8.27
CA TRP A 537 68.46 8.88 7.11
C TRP A 537 67.95 8.16 5.88
N LEU A 538 67.77 8.91 4.79
CA LEU A 538 67.55 8.32 3.49
C LEU A 538 68.88 8.13 2.77
N TYR A 539 69.05 6.94 2.23
CA TYR A 539 70.23 6.46 1.53
C TYR A 539 69.85 6.11 0.11
N VAL A 540 70.39 6.85 -0.86
CA VAL A 540 70.14 6.62 -2.29
C VAL A 540 71.30 5.79 -2.84
N ARG A 541 70.99 4.68 -3.51
CA ARG A 541 71.97 3.68 -3.95
C ARG A 541 71.73 3.22 -5.39
N SER A 542 72.80 3.16 -6.18
CA SER A 542 72.91 2.27 -7.34
C SER A 542 73.69 1.01 -6.96
N THR A 543 73.13 -0.16 -7.27
CA THR A 543 73.63 -1.46 -6.82
C THR A 543 74.34 -2.17 -7.96
N ASP A 544 75.55 -2.70 -7.74
CA ASP A 544 76.39 -3.39 -8.73
C ASP A 544 76.45 -2.68 -10.09
N THR A 545 76.71 -1.37 -10.06
CA THR A 545 76.87 -0.57 -11.27
C THR A 545 78.10 -1.04 -12.02
N THR A 546 77.96 -1.36 -13.30
CA THR A 546 79.04 -1.81 -14.19
C THR A 546 79.33 -0.84 -15.33
N ALA A 547 78.35 0.00 -15.72
CA ALA A 547 78.50 1.04 -16.74
C ALA A 547 77.39 2.10 -16.65
N GLY A 548 77.61 3.26 -17.28
CA GLY A 548 76.65 4.35 -17.45
C GLY A 548 76.31 5.11 -16.17
N GLY A 549 75.28 5.97 -16.24
CA GLY A 549 74.90 6.89 -15.18
C GLY A 549 73.42 6.86 -14.80
N VAL A 550 73.14 7.09 -13.51
CA VAL A 550 71.80 7.36 -12.99
C VAL A 550 71.79 8.74 -12.35
N TYR A 551 70.70 9.47 -12.59
CA TYR A 551 70.50 10.85 -12.18
C TYR A 551 69.27 10.92 -11.29
N PHE A 552 69.32 11.71 -10.23
CA PHE A 552 68.18 11.92 -9.36
C PHE A 552 68.13 13.34 -8.78
N THR A 553 66.93 13.78 -8.42
CA THR A 553 66.68 15.07 -7.77
C THR A 553 65.32 15.05 -7.07
N ASN A 554 65.02 16.13 -6.36
CA ASN A 554 63.78 16.35 -5.60
C ASN A 554 63.43 15.18 -4.68
N LEU A 555 64.40 14.64 -3.94
CA LEU A 555 64.12 13.62 -2.92
C LEU A 555 63.24 14.24 -1.83
N ARG A 556 61.99 13.82 -1.76
CA ARG A 556 61.03 14.24 -0.75
C ARG A 556 60.85 13.17 0.30
N CYS A 557 60.82 13.57 1.56
CA CYS A 557 60.32 12.76 2.66
C CYS A 557 59.37 13.60 3.50
N ALA A 558 58.17 13.09 3.79
CA ALA A 558 57.27 13.70 4.74
C ALA A 558 56.51 12.64 5.53
N ARG A 559 56.18 12.97 6.78
CA ARG A 559 55.39 12.09 7.65
C ARG A 559 53.99 11.89 7.07
N MET A 560 53.51 10.66 7.05
CA MET A 560 52.12 10.32 6.80
C MET A 560 51.37 10.48 8.13
N THR A 561 50.42 11.39 8.17
CA THR A 561 49.50 11.58 9.30
C THR A 561 48.22 10.78 9.04
N ASP A 562 47.45 10.42 10.09
CA ASP A 562 46.23 9.62 9.95
C ASP A 562 45.20 10.21 8.96
N GLY A 563 45.24 11.54 8.75
CA GLY A 563 44.43 12.21 7.74
C GLY A 563 44.88 11.92 6.31
N ASP A 564 46.13 11.61 6.02
CA ASP A 564 46.64 11.57 4.65
C ASP A 564 46.12 10.40 3.80
N LEU A 565 45.44 9.42 4.40
CA LEU A 565 44.80 8.32 3.67
C LEU A 565 43.36 8.65 3.24
N ILE A 566 42.61 9.37 4.09
CA ILE A 566 41.31 10.00 3.81
C ILE A 566 41.18 11.20 4.78
N VAL A 567 41.44 12.43 4.32
CA VAL A 567 41.34 13.62 5.22
C VAL A 567 39.87 14.01 5.44
N GLN A 568 39.55 14.62 6.59
CA GLN A 568 38.21 15.18 6.85
C GLN A 568 37.84 16.19 5.75
N GLY A 569 36.75 15.91 5.01
CA GLY A 569 36.33 16.72 3.86
C GLY A 569 36.95 16.35 2.51
N ALA A 570 37.86 15.37 2.44
CA ALA A 570 38.30 14.76 1.16
C ALA A 570 37.14 14.13 0.40
N VAL A 571 36.16 13.60 1.16
CA VAL A 571 34.97 12.94 0.64
C VAL A 571 33.75 13.73 1.11
N LYS A 572 33.19 14.56 0.21
CA LYS A 572 31.90 15.22 0.37
C LYS A 572 30.80 14.39 -0.31
N ALA A 573 29.54 14.73 -0.08
CA ALA A 573 28.40 14.00 -0.65
C ALA A 573 28.44 13.94 -2.20
N ASP A 574 29.03 14.93 -2.86
CA ASP A 574 29.21 15.03 -4.31
C ASP A 574 30.54 14.45 -4.83
N HIS A 575 31.50 14.14 -3.94
CA HIS A 575 32.76 13.50 -4.32
C HIS A 575 32.63 11.97 -4.45
N ILE A 576 31.52 11.40 -3.99
CA ILE A 576 31.20 9.99 -4.17
C ILE A 576 30.29 9.86 -5.40
N ASP A 577 30.89 9.77 -6.59
CA ASP A 577 30.20 9.15 -7.71
C ASP A 577 30.19 7.63 -7.46
N SER A 578 29.03 7.09 -7.12
CA SER A 578 28.90 5.67 -6.82
C SER A 578 29.11 4.78 -8.04
N ARG A 579 29.11 5.34 -9.27
CA ARG A 579 29.37 4.61 -10.52
C ARG A 579 30.78 4.00 -10.51
N GLY A 580 30.84 2.69 -10.31
CA GLY A 580 32.09 1.92 -10.24
C GLY A 580 32.68 1.80 -8.84
N LEU A 581 32.12 2.46 -7.82
CA LEU A 581 32.51 2.24 -6.42
C LEU A 581 31.95 0.89 -5.95
N THR A 582 32.82 0.04 -5.38
CA THR A 582 32.40 -1.20 -4.71
C THR A 582 32.94 -1.26 -3.29
N ILE A 583 32.06 -1.29 -2.30
CA ILE A 583 32.38 -1.68 -0.92
C ILE A 583 32.33 -3.20 -0.86
N LYS A 584 33.40 -3.83 -0.37
CA LYS A 584 33.54 -5.29 -0.36
C LYS A 584 33.73 -5.83 1.05
N ASP A 585 33.41 -7.10 1.26
CA ASP A 585 33.81 -7.83 2.46
C ASP A 585 35.31 -8.17 2.44
N ASN A 586 35.81 -8.78 3.52
CA ASN A 586 37.21 -9.19 3.65
C ASN A 586 37.62 -10.30 2.65
N GLU A 587 36.66 -10.92 1.98
CA GLU A 587 36.88 -11.95 0.95
C GLU A 587 36.86 -11.35 -0.47
N GLY A 588 36.63 -10.04 -0.59
CA GLY A 588 36.65 -9.32 -1.86
C GLY A 588 35.31 -9.31 -2.61
N ASN A 589 34.24 -9.81 -1.99
CA ASN A 589 32.91 -9.81 -2.57
C ASN A 589 32.22 -8.45 -2.37
N VAL A 590 31.49 -7.97 -3.38
CA VAL A 590 30.82 -6.67 -3.32
C VAL A 590 29.61 -6.73 -2.38
N ILE A 591 29.57 -5.84 -1.38
CA ILE A 591 28.42 -5.58 -0.49
C ILE A 591 27.59 -4.43 -1.09
N PHE A 592 28.21 -3.30 -1.45
CA PHE A 592 27.55 -2.16 -2.10
C PHE A 592 28.30 -1.76 -3.37
N GLY A 593 27.63 -1.55 -4.51
CA GLY A 593 28.27 -0.90 -5.66
C GLY A 593 27.34 -0.62 -6.83
N ALA A 594 27.70 0.34 -7.68
CA ALA A 594 26.84 0.71 -8.81
C ALA A 594 26.66 -0.44 -9.80
N GLY A 595 25.43 -0.56 -10.32
CA GLY A 595 25.04 -1.62 -11.25
C GLY A 595 24.75 -2.97 -10.60
N ASN A 596 25.04 -3.13 -9.29
CA ASN A 596 24.71 -4.33 -8.53
C ASN A 596 23.75 -3.99 -7.38
N ALA A 597 22.79 -4.86 -7.13
CA ALA A 597 21.95 -4.75 -5.94
C ALA A 597 22.83 -4.93 -4.67
N LEU A 598 22.40 -4.32 -3.58
CA LEU A 598 23.01 -4.53 -2.27
C LEU A 598 22.92 -6.01 -1.88
N ASP A 599 24.05 -6.63 -1.58
CA ASP A 599 24.09 -8.01 -1.11
C ASP A 599 23.91 -8.08 0.40
N TRP A 600 22.66 -8.25 0.80
CA TRP A 600 22.23 -8.31 2.19
C TRP A 600 22.75 -9.52 2.96
N SER A 601 23.13 -10.60 2.26
CA SER A 601 23.67 -11.80 2.93
C SER A 601 25.00 -11.53 3.63
N ARG A 602 25.68 -10.45 3.25
CA ARG A 602 27.02 -10.06 3.73
C ARG A 602 27.00 -9.00 4.82
N ILE A 603 25.83 -8.55 5.27
CA ILE A 603 25.68 -7.56 6.35
C ILE A 603 25.31 -8.27 7.66
N THR A 604 26.30 -8.68 8.44
CA THR A 604 26.12 -9.40 9.72
C THR A 604 26.23 -8.47 10.94
N GLY A 605 25.55 -8.79 12.05
CA GLY A 605 25.67 -8.02 13.32
C GLY A 605 24.79 -6.78 13.46
N GLN A 606 23.67 -6.72 12.73
CA GLN A 606 22.75 -5.58 12.77
C GLN A 606 22.02 -5.47 14.13
N PRO A 607 21.94 -4.28 14.75
CA PRO A 607 21.13 -4.07 15.95
C PRO A 607 19.65 -4.31 15.66
N SER A 608 18.89 -4.77 16.65
CA SER A 608 17.46 -5.08 16.58
C SER A 608 16.67 -3.96 15.89
N GLY A 609 16.38 -4.11 14.59
CA GLY A 609 15.63 -3.09 13.83
C GLY A 609 16.16 -2.73 12.44
N ILE A 610 17.27 -3.29 11.93
CA ILE A 610 17.50 -3.27 10.48
C ILE A 610 16.66 -4.40 9.88
N TYR A 611 15.40 -4.08 9.62
CA TYR A 611 14.43 -5.00 9.03
C TYR A 611 14.93 -5.50 7.68
N ASN A 612 14.97 -6.82 7.57
CA ASN A 612 15.48 -7.58 6.44
C ASN A 612 14.85 -7.12 5.12
N SER A 613 15.65 -6.54 4.26
CA SER A 613 15.33 -6.19 2.86
C SER A 613 14.85 -7.36 1.98
N ASN A 614 14.95 -8.60 2.46
CA ASN A 614 14.40 -9.79 1.80
C ASN A 614 12.96 -10.09 2.22
N ILE A 615 12.28 -9.19 2.94
CA ILE A 615 10.82 -9.26 3.09
C ILE A 615 10.17 -8.84 1.78
N SER A 616 9.98 -9.82 0.90
CA SER A 616 9.24 -9.69 -0.35
C SER A 616 7.83 -10.27 -0.20
N ILE A 617 6.85 -9.61 -0.83
CA ILE A 617 5.51 -10.16 -1.03
C ILE A 617 5.51 -10.89 -2.37
N ALA A 618 5.38 -12.20 -2.36
CA ALA A 618 5.23 -13.00 -3.57
C ALA A 618 3.84 -12.76 -4.22
N ALA A 619 3.70 -13.12 -5.49
CA ALA A 619 2.44 -12.94 -6.22
C ALA A 619 1.25 -13.72 -5.63
N ASP A 620 1.52 -14.70 -4.77
CA ASP A 620 0.55 -15.45 -3.98
C ASP A 620 0.25 -14.81 -2.60
N GLY A 621 0.84 -13.64 -2.31
CA GLY A 621 0.69 -12.91 -1.06
C GLY A 621 1.62 -13.37 0.07
N THR A 622 2.54 -14.31 -0.18
CA THR A 622 3.44 -14.84 0.85
C THR A 622 4.59 -13.87 1.15
N LEU A 623 4.82 -13.59 2.44
CA LEU A 623 6.00 -12.83 2.90
C LEU A 623 7.20 -13.77 3.05
N ASN A 624 8.19 -13.64 2.18
CA ASN A 624 9.44 -14.40 2.26
C ASN A 624 10.48 -13.65 3.12
N GLY A 625 11.49 -14.34 3.65
CA GLY A 625 12.65 -13.68 4.29
C GLY A 625 12.44 -13.01 5.67
N GLY A 626 11.24 -13.02 6.26
CA GLY A 626 10.97 -12.37 7.57
C GLY A 626 11.57 -13.03 8.82
N GLY A 627 12.66 -13.79 8.70
CA GLY A 627 13.25 -14.68 9.70
C GLY A 627 12.92 -14.37 11.17
N GLY A 628 12.29 -15.32 11.87
CA GLY A 628 12.03 -15.30 13.32
C GLY A 628 11.08 -14.22 13.85
N GLY A 629 10.96 -13.09 13.16
CA GLY A 629 9.92 -12.09 13.39
C GLY A 629 8.58 -12.68 12.96
N LYS A 630 7.74 -13.05 13.93
CA LYS A 630 6.35 -13.42 13.64
C LYS A 630 5.68 -12.22 12.98
N VAL A 631 5.53 -12.24 11.65
CA VAL A 631 4.41 -11.55 11.02
C VAL A 631 3.17 -12.30 11.46
N THR A 632 2.64 -11.91 12.62
CA THR A 632 1.38 -12.47 13.11
C THR A 632 0.27 -12.00 12.18
N TYR A 633 -0.76 -12.82 11.97
CA TYR A 633 -1.97 -12.41 11.26
C TYR A 633 -2.56 -11.10 11.81
N ALA A 634 -2.41 -10.85 13.12
CA ALA A 634 -2.75 -9.59 13.76
C ALA A 634 -1.91 -8.39 13.28
N GLY A 635 -0.62 -8.59 13.01
CA GLY A 635 0.29 -7.57 12.49
C GLY A 635 0.04 -7.19 11.02
N LEU A 636 -0.66 -8.03 10.25
CA LEU A 636 -1.11 -7.73 8.88
C LEU A 636 -2.51 -7.08 8.83
N GLY A 637 -3.09 -6.74 9.97
CA GLY A 637 -4.49 -6.29 10.04
C GLY A 637 -5.51 -7.39 9.69
N GLY A 638 -5.05 -8.63 9.50
CA GLY A 638 -5.88 -9.79 9.22
C GLY A 638 -6.64 -10.22 10.47
N LYS A 639 -7.79 -9.58 10.73
CA LYS A 639 -8.79 -10.12 11.64
C LYS A 639 -9.68 -11.11 10.85
N ALA A 640 -9.88 -12.28 11.45
CA ALA A 640 -10.97 -13.24 11.24
C ALA A 640 -11.03 -14.17 9.99
N MET A 641 -10.34 -13.95 8.87
CA MET A 641 -10.62 -14.79 7.67
C MET A 641 -9.67 -15.97 7.40
N GLY A 642 -8.50 -16.04 8.05
CA GLY A 642 -7.48 -17.06 7.72
C GLY A 642 -7.49 -18.34 8.58
N LEU A 643 -8.26 -18.38 9.68
CA LEU A 643 -8.19 -19.43 10.71
C LEU A 643 -9.56 -19.66 11.36
N ILE A 644 -10.65 -19.75 10.58
CA ILE A 644 -11.89 -20.30 11.14
C ILE A 644 -11.68 -21.80 11.30
N ASP A 645 -11.09 -22.20 12.44
CA ASP A 645 -11.42 -23.49 13.07
C ASP A 645 -12.94 -23.64 13.04
N ALA A 646 -13.44 -24.86 12.82
CA ALA A 646 -14.87 -25.15 12.69
C ALA A 646 -15.71 -24.26 13.62
N ILE A 647 -16.69 -23.53 13.06
CA ILE A 647 -17.55 -22.68 13.87
C ILE A 647 -18.22 -23.58 14.91
N THR A 648 -17.88 -23.35 16.17
CA THR A 648 -18.38 -24.09 17.33
C THR A 648 -19.44 -23.25 18.04
N PRO A 649 -20.32 -23.86 18.83
CA PRO A 649 -21.27 -23.11 19.65
C PRO A 649 -20.61 -22.07 20.58
N SER A 650 -19.34 -22.25 20.95
CA SER A 650 -18.61 -21.32 21.82
C SER A 650 -17.99 -20.13 21.08
N ASN A 651 -17.77 -20.21 19.76
CA ASN A 651 -17.13 -19.14 18.99
C ASN A 651 -18.07 -18.47 17.97
N VAL A 652 -19.28 -18.99 17.77
CA VAL A 652 -20.22 -18.51 16.75
C VAL A 652 -20.54 -17.01 16.86
N SER A 653 -20.72 -16.46 18.07
CA SER A 653 -21.02 -15.03 18.27
C SER A 653 -19.84 -14.09 17.97
N THR A 654 -18.63 -14.64 17.85
CA THR A 654 -17.43 -13.88 17.46
C THR A 654 -17.35 -13.73 15.94
N TYR A 655 -17.82 -14.72 15.19
CA TYR A 655 -17.63 -14.81 13.74
C TYR A 655 -18.91 -14.59 12.92
N ILE A 656 -20.08 -14.83 13.52
CA ILE A 656 -21.39 -14.62 12.91
C ILE A 656 -22.14 -13.62 13.78
N ALA A 657 -22.33 -12.41 13.28
CA ALA A 657 -23.16 -11.41 13.95
C ALA A 657 -24.62 -11.88 14.03
N ASN A 658 -25.37 -11.34 15.00
CA ASN A 658 -26.80 -11.63 15.12
C ASN A 658 -27.52 -11.34 13.79
N ALA A 659 -28.34 -12.29 13.34
CA ALA A 659 -29.08 -12.24 12.07
C ALA A 659 -28.24 -12.20 10.78
N ALA A 660 -26.91 -12.43 10.84
CA ALA A 660 -26.05 -12.39 9.65
C ALA A 660 -26.32 -13.52 8.63
N ILE A 661 -26.93 -14.63 9.06
CA ILE A 661 -27.32 -15.73 8.17
C ILE A 661 -28.75 -15.50 7.69
N GLY A 662 -28.89 -15.08 6.43
CA GLY A 662 -30.18 -14.97 5.76
C GLY A 662 -30.68 -16.31 5.20
N VAL A 663 -31.95 -16.35 4.77
CA VAL A 663 -32.57 -17.54 4.18
C VAL A 663 -31.87 -17.97 2.89
N ALA A 664 -31.28 -17.03 2.13
CA ALA A 664 -30.53 -17.34 0.92
C ALA A 664 -29.33 -18.27 1.19
N GLN A 665 -28.62 -18.01 2.30
CA GLN A 665 -27.43 -18.77 2.73
C GLN A 665 -27.74 -20.17 3.28
N ILE A 666 -29.01 -20.49 3.59
CA ILE A 666 -29.43 -21.82 4.07
C ILE A 666 -29.71 -22.72 2.86
N ALA A 667 -28.84 -23.65 2.48
CA ALA A 667 -28.90 -24.36 1.20
C ALA A 667 -30.31 -24.84 0.76
N ASN A 668 -31.04 -25.61 1.58
CA ASN A 668 -32.38 -26.13 1.22
C ASN A 668 -33.43 -26.12 2.36
N VAL A 669 -33.08 -26.56 3.56
CA VAL A 669 -34.03 -26.78 4.66
C VAL A 669 -33.42 -26.42 6.02
N LEU A 670 -34.24 -25.96 6.95
CA LEU A 670 -33.93 -25.88 8.37
C LEU A 670 -34.78 -26.93 9.10
N GLN A 671 -34.17 -27.83 9.86
CA GLN A 671 -34.90 -28.92 10.51
C GLN A 671 -34.30 -29.29 11.87
N SER A 672 -35.13 -29.87 12.73
CA SER A 672 -34.66 -30.53 13.96
C SER A 672 -33.79 -31.75 13.65
N THR A 673 -32.85 -32.08 14.54
CA THR A 673 -31.96 -33.25 14.37
C THR A 673 -32.70 -34.59 14.29
N ASN A 674 -33.90 -34.69 14.85
CA ASN A 674 -34.74 -35.90 14.85
C ASN A 674 -35.89 -35.84 13.82
N TYR A 675 -35.82 -34.95 12.83
CA TYR A 675 -36.89 -34.82 11.83
C TYR A 675 -37.06 -36.12 11.01
N ALA A 676 -38.30 -36.60 10.96
CA ALA A 676 -38.76 -37.67 10.09
C ALA A 676 -40.16 -37.31 9.56
N ALA A 677 -40.31 -37.28 8.23
CA ALA A 677 -41.55 -36.87 7.58
C ALA A 677 -42.78 -37.63 8.12
N GLY A 678 -43.85 -36.90 8.40
CA GLY A 678 -45.14 -37.36 8.91
C GLY A 678 -45.14 -37.87 10.36
N SER A 679 -43.98 -37.98 11.03
CA SER A 679 -43.87 -38.76 12.27
C SER A 679 -43.12 -38.08 13.42
N ALA A 680 -42.05 -37.32 13.16
CA ALA A 680 -41.25 -36.70 14.22
C ALA A 680 -40.56 -35.40 13.81
N GLY A 681 -40.28 -34.55 14.81
CA GLY A 681 -39.51 -33.33 14.64
C GLY A 681 -40.22 -32.23 13.85
N TRP A 682 -39.44 -31.29 13.33
CA TRP A 682 -39.92 -30.20 12.50
C TRP A 682 -38.95 -29.89 11.35
N LYS A 683 -39.49 -29.35 10.26
CA LYS A 683 -38.76 -28.89 9.08
C LYS A 683 -39.43 -27.65 8.49
N ILE A 684 -38.62 -26.70 8.03
CA ILE A 684 -39.01 -25.56 7.22
C ILE A 684 -38.13 -25.58 5.98
N ASP A 685 -38.72 -25.54 4.79
CA ASP A 685 -37.96 -25.47 3.55
C ASP A 685 -38.03 -24.08 2.90
N LYS A 686 -37.13 -23.84 1.94
CA LYS A 686 -37.10 -22.60 1.16
C LYS A 686 -38.36 -22.35 0.31
N SER A 687 -39.20 -23.36 0.08
CA SER A 687 -40.49 -23.19 -0.62
C SER A 687 -41.59 -22.64 0.28
N GLY A 688 -41.29 -22.41 1.57
CA GLY A 688 -42.22 -21.88 2.56
C GLY A 688 -43.11 -22.95 3.21
N SER A 689 -42.88 -24.23 2.90
CA SER A 689 -43.60 -25.31 3.56
C SER A 689 -43.00 -25.57 4.94
N MET A 690 -43.88 -25.75 5.93
CA MET A 690 -43.53 -26.01 7.32
C MET A 690 -44.24 -27.28 7.78
N GLU A 691 -43.47 -28.20 8.35
CA GLU A 691 -43.97 -29.42 8.96
C GLU A 691 -43.51 -29.46 10.42
N ILE A 692 -44.46 -29.61 11.36
CA ILE A 692 -44.17 -29.64 12.80
C ILE A 692 -45.01 -30.72 13.47
N ASN A 693 -44.34 -31.69 14.08
CA ASN A 693 -44.98 -32.63 14.99
C ASN A 693 -45.16 -32.00 16.39
N ASN A 694 -46.35 -32.11 16.98
CA ASN A 694 -46.68 -31.55 18.30
C ASN A 694 -46.46 -30.03 18.47
N LEU A 695 -46.98 -29.22 17.54
CA LEU A 695 -46.89 -27.75 17.61
C LEU A 695 -47.58 -27.20 18.88
N THR A 696 -46.82 -26.46 19.69
CA THR A 696 -47.37 -25.57 20.73
C THR A 696 -47.21 -24.12 20.30
N ALA A 697 -48.28 -23.50 19.80
CA ALA A 697 -48.30 -22.08 19.45
C ALA A 697 -48.82 -21.23 20.62
N ARG A 698 -48.21 -20.05 20.84
CA ARG A 698 -48.67 -19.05 21.81
C ARG A 698 -49.22 -17.84 21.06
N GLY A 699 -50.28 -17.23 21.60
CA GLY A 699 -50.98 -16.12 20.95
C GLY A 699 -52.07 -16.59 19.98
N ASN A 700 -52.49 -15.69 19.09
CA ASN A 700 -53.54 -15.96 18.12
C ASN A 700 -52.97 -16.76 16.93
N ILE A 701 -53.71 -17.75 16.46
CA ILE A 701 -53.46 -18.40 15.17
C ILE A 701 -54.44 -17.80 14.16
N THR A 702 -53.93 -17.11 13.14
CA THR A 702 -54.72 -16.64 12.01
C THR A 702 -54.43 -17.53 10.81
N ALA A 703 -55.43 -18.28 10.37
CA ALA A 703 -55.34 -19.15 9.20
C ALA A 703 -56.63 -19.03 8.39
N ASN A 704 -56.54 -19.12 7.06
CA ASN A 704 -57.72 -19.10 6.19
C ASN A 704 -58.61 -20.34 6.41
N ALA A 705 -58.00 -21.48 6.74
CA ALA A 705 -58.68 -22.70 7.12
C ALA A 705 -57.81 -23.49 8.10
N VAL A 706 -58.43 -24.13 9.09
CA VAL A 706 -57.80 -25.10 9.98
C VAL A 706 -58.51 -26.43 9.78
N THR A 707 -57.79 -27.40 9.19
CA THR A 707 -58.29 -28.78 9.06
C THR A 707 -57.68 -29.61 10.17
N ALA A 708 -58.51 -30.09 11.10
CA ALA A 708 -58.08 -30.91 12.22
C ALA A 708 -59.12 -32.00 12.52
N ASN A 709 -58.66 -33.14 13.04
CA ASN A 709 -59.56 -34.21 13.48
C ASN A 709 -60.45 -33.75 14.65
N SER A 710 -59.94 -32.87 15.51
CA SER A 710 -60.71 -32.21 16.57
C SER A 710 -60.11 -30.83 16.90
N ILE A 711 -60.95 -29.88 17.30
CA ILE A 711 -60.55 -28.56 17.81
C ILE A 711 -61.27 -28.33 19.14
N THR A 712 -60.51 -28.00 20.18
CA THR A 712 -61.05 -27.62 21.50
C THR A 712 -60.70 -26.16 21.76
N VAL A 713 -61.71 -25.30 21.85
CA VAL A 713 -61.56 -23.86 22.15
C VAL A 713 -62.18 -23.53 23.51
N ASN A 714 -61.43 -22.85 24.37
CA ASN A 714 -61.88 -22.49 25.73
C ASN A 714 -62.77 -21.22 25.74
N GLY A 715 -63.04 -20.64 24.57
CA GLY A 715 -63.89 -19.47 24.34
C GLY A 715 -63.80 -19.01 22.89
N LEU A 716 -64.95 -18.84 22.23
CA LEU A 716 -65.05 -18.24 20.91
C LEU A 716 -65.49 -16.78 21.10
N GLN A 717 -64.66 -15.81 20.69
CA GLN A 717 -65.13 -14.44 20.49
C GLN A 717 -65.47 -14.25 19.01
N PRO A 718 -66.75 -14.07 18.64
CA PRO A 718 -67.10 -13.79 17.25
C PRO A 718 -66.65 -12.36 16.88
N GLY A 719 -65.57 -12.27 16.11
CA GLY A 719 -65.17 -11.05 15.43
C GLY A 719 -66.01 -10.87 14.17
N ALA A 720 -66.88 -9.86 14.18
CA ALA A 720 -67.74 -9.41 13.08
C ALA A 720 -68.80 -10.43 12.57
N ALA A 721 -70.03 -10.22 13.05
CA ALA A 721 -71.29 -10.76 12.53
C ALA A 721 -71.57 -12.27 12.70
N THR A 722 -71.85 -12.68 13.93
CA THR A 722 -72.76 -13.81 14.17
C THR A 722 -73.81 -13.42 15.22
N ASN A 723 -75.08 -13.51 14.84
CA ASN A 723 -76.24 -13.38 15.72
C ASN A 723 -76.14 -14.40 16.86
N VAL A 724 -75.71 -13.96 18.05
CA VAL A 724 -75.79 -14.79 19.26
C VAL A 724 -77.25 -14.82 19.70
N VAL A 725 -78.02 -15.79 19.19
CA VAL A 725 -79.33 -16.11 19.74
C VAL A 725 -79.12 -17.11 20.87
N ALA A 726 -79.03 -16.63 22.10
CA ALA A 726 -79.22 -17.50 23.25
C ALA A 726 -80.73 -17.80 23.33
N VAL A 727 -81.17 -18.94 22.79
CA VAL A 727 -82.54 -19.45 23.03
C VAL A 727 -82.51 -20.22 24.35
N VAL A 728 -83.17 -19.69 25.38
CA VAL A 728 -83.43 -20.46 26.61
C VAL A 728 -84.82 -21.08 26.49
N ASP A 729 -84.87 -22.38 26.18
CA ASP A 729 -86.12 -23.15 26.17
C ASP A 729 -86.41 -23.67 27.58
N THR A 730 -87.49 -23.19 28.18
CA THR A 730 -87.97 -23.63 29.49
C THR A 730 -89.29 -24.37 29.30
N GLY A 731 -89.33 -25.67 29.57
CA GLY A 731 -90.57 -26.46 29.56
C GLY A 731 -91.65 -25.89 30.51
N THR A 732 -92.86 -26.46 30.48
CA THR A 732 -94.06 -25.96 31.19
C THR A 732 -93.79 -25.57 32.66
N VAL A 733 -94.07 -24.31 33.02
CA VAL A 733 -93.93 -23.78 34.38
C VAL A 733 -95.31 -23.52 35.00
N THR A 734 -95.59 -24.13 36.15
CA THR A 734 -96.84 -24.01 36.93
C THR A 734 -96.63 -23.19 38.21
N SER A 735 -97.49 -22.19 38.49
CA SER A 735 -97.44 -21.42 39.75
C SER A 735 -98.16 -22.11 40.92
N PRO A 736 -97.76 -21.89 42.19
CA PRO A 736 -98.51 -22.37 43.36
C PRO A 736 -99.88 -21.68 43.52
N SER A 737 -100.84 -22.40 44.13
CA SER A 737 -102.26 -22.04 44.19
C SER A 737 -102.60 -21.21 45.43
N THR A 738 -102.97 -19.94 45.23
CA THR A 738 -103.32 -19.06 46.35
C THR A 738 -104.43 -18.07 46.00
N THR A 739 -105.31 -17.80 46.96
CA THR A 739 -106.33 -16.74 46.92
C THR A 739 -105.73 -15.45 47.45
N SER A 740 -105.46 -14.46 46.59
CA SER A 740 -104.89 -13.17 46.99
C SER A 740 -105.61 -12.03 46.30
N THR A 741 -106.07 -11.04 47.10
CA THR A 741 -106.62 -9.76 46.61
C THR A 741 -105.54 -8.80 46.11
N THR A 742 -104.26 -9.12 46.38
CA THR A 742 -103.09 -8.37 45.91
C THR A 742 -102.39 -9.12 44.78
N MET A 743 -101.79 -8.41 43.82
CA MET A 743 -101.15 -9.00 42.64
C MET A 743 -99.90 -9.81 43.03
N GLN A 744 -99.96 -11.12 42.87
CA GLN A 744 -98.81 -12.02 43.04
C GLN A 744 -98.07 -12.16 41.73
N TRP A 745 -96.74 -12.30 41.75
CA TRP A 745 -95.89 -12.40 40.55
C TRP A 745 -95.00 -13.65 40.60
N PHE A 746 -94.83 -14.34 39.48
CA PHE A 746 -93.93 -15.50 39.35
C PHE A 746 -93.15 -15.44 38.03
N THR A 747 -91.90 -15.93 38.05
CA THR A 747 -91.02 -15.95 36.88
C THR A 747 -91.29 -17.17 36.02
N VAL A 748 -91.52 -16.94 34.72
CA VAL A 748 -91.75 -17.98 33.73
C VAL A 748 -90.43 -18.41 33.11
N VAL A 749 -89.62 -17.45 32.70
CA VAL A 749 -88.32 -17.67 32.05
C VAL A 749 -87.36 -16.55 32.45
N SER A 750 -86.09 -16.89 32.57
CA SER A 750 -85.01 -15.90 32.73
C SER A 750 -83.80 -16.26 31.87
N ALA A 751 -83.21 -15.27 31.21
CA ALA A 751 -81.98 -15.40 30.44
C ALA A 751 -80.99 -14.31 30.86
N THR A 752 -79.71 -14.66 30.91
CA THR A 752 -78.64 -13.72 31.25
C THR A 752 -77.82 -13.41 30.01
N ILE A 753 -77.61 -12.13 29.75
CA ILE A 753 -76.94 -11.63 28.55
C ILE A 753 -75.83 -10.69 28.98
N THR A 754 -74.68 -10.71 28.30
CA THR A 754 -73.63 -9.72 28.53
C THR A 754 -73.54 -8.82 27.30
N THR A 755 -73.84 -7.54 27.48
CA THR A 755 -73.86 -6.53 26.42
C THR A 755 -72.79 -5.46 26.70
N VAL A 756 -72.30 -4.75 25.69
CA VAL A 756 -71.42 -3.57 25.91
C VAL A 756 -72.21 -2.27 26.07
N GLY A 757 -73.53 -2.36 26.16
CA GLY A 757 -74.44 -1.23 26.27
C GLY A 757 -74.94 -0.77 24.90
N GLY A 758 -76.22 -0.38 24.83
CA GLY A 758 -76.90 -0.05 23.57
C GLY A 758 -78.30 -0.66 23.50
N LYS A 759 -78.93 -0.65 22.31
CA LYS A 759 -80.29 -1.21 22.14
C LYS A 759 -80.24 -2.74 22.10
N VAL A 760 -80.94 -3.39 23.02
CA VAL A 760 -81.17 -4.84 23.03
C VAL A 760 -82.63 -5.09 22.74
N ALA A 761 -82.94 -5.91 21.75
CA ALA A 761 -84.27 -6.43 21.55
C ALA A 761 -84.42 -7.81 22.20
N LEU A 762 -85.50 -7.96 22.95
CA LEU A 762 -85.90 -9.19 23.59
C LEU A 762 -87.06 -9.75 22.79
N GLY A 763 -86.82 -10.83 22.05
CA GLY A 763 -87.87 -11.64 21.48
C GLY A 763 -88.53 -12.42 22.62
N ILE A 764 -89.73 -11.98 23.01
CA ILE A 764 -90.50 -12.60 24.08
C ILE A 764 -91.62 -13.36 23.39
N ASP A 765 -91.39 -14.66 23.25
CA ASP A 765 -92.36 -15.56 22.68
C ASP A 765 -92.87 -16.44 23.82
N VAL A 766 -93.82 -15.91 24.58
CA VAL A 766 -94.51 -16.67 25.63
C VAL A 766 -96.01 -16.45 25.46
N ASP A 767 -96.76 -17.55 25.38
CA ASP A 767 -98.22 -17.55 25.34
C ASP A 767 -98.75 -17.97 26.72
N PRO A 768 -98.95 -17.02 27.66
CA PRO A 768 -99.39 -17.36 29.00
C PRO A 768 -100.87 -17.74 29.00
N THR A 769 -101.16 -18.99 29.36
CA THR A 769 -102.52 -19.45 29.64
C THR A 769 -102.80 -19.40 31.14
N PHE A 770 -103.89 -18.78 31.56
CA PHE A 770 -104.29 -18.78 32.97
C PHE A 770 -105.43 -19.77 33.16
N SER A 771 -105.25 -20.75 34.03
CA SER A 771 -106.26 -21.77 34.31
C SER A 771 -106.86 -21.57 35.70
N LEU A 772 -108.15 -21.24 35.75
CA LEU A 772 -108.88 -21.05 37.00
C LEU A 772 -109.61 -22.35 37.37
N SER A 773 -109.39 -22.86 38.59
CA SER A 773 -110.15 -23.99 39.12
C SER A 773 -111.34 -23.48 39.94
N LYS A 774 -112.57 -23.74 39.47
CA LYS A 774 -113.81 -23.23 40.07
C LYS A 774 -114.32 -24.15 41.19
N VAL A 775 -114.72 -23.58 42.33
CA VAL A 775 -115.48 -24.23 43.40
C VAL A 775 -116.94 -23.77 43.32
N ALA A 776 -117.90 -24.68 43.47
CA ALA A 776 -119.33 -24.40 43.30
C ALA A 776 -119.84 -23.28 44.23
N GLY A 777 -120.68 -22.39 43.69
CA GLY A 777 -121.37 -21.33 44.46
C GLY A 777 -120.63 -19.98 44.54
N SER A 778 -119.61 -19.77 43.72
CA SER A 778 -118.72 -18.62 43.85
C SER A 778 -118.79 -17.67 42.65
N VAL A 779 -118.77 -16.37 42.94
CA VAL A 779 -118.86 -15.26 41.96
C VAL A 779 -117.72 -14.28 42.23
N GLY A 780 -117.00 -13.87 41.19
CA GLY A 780 -115.85 -12.97 41.34
C GLY A 780 -115.15 -12.63 40.04
N SER A 781 -114.01 -11.94 40.17
CA SER A 781 -113.18 -11.48 39.04
C SER A 781 -111.74 -11.90 39.23
N LEU A 782 -111.13 -12.50 38.20
CA LEU A 782 -109.68 -12.72 38.12
C LEU A 782 -109.05 -11.55 37.37
N PHE A 783 -107.96 -11.02 37.92
CA PHE A 783 -107.13 -10.04 37.24
C PHE A 783 -105.75 -10.63 36.99
N CYS A 784 -105.30 -10.57 35.74
CA CYS A 784 -104.01 -11.07 35.32
C CYS A 784 -103.23 -10.01 34.54
N ARG A 785 -101.89 -10.11 34.60
CA ARG A 785 -100.94 -9.16 34.01
C ARG A 785 -99.58 -9.84 33.78
N ALA A 786 -98.83 -9.39 32.78
CA ALA A 786 -97.44 -9.78 32.54
C ALA A 786 -96.49 -8.59 32.75
N ARG A 787 -95.23 -8.87 33.10
CA ARG A 787 -94.15 -7.88 33.15
C ARG A 787 -92.81 -8.50 32.75
N VAL A 788 -91.92 -7.69 32.21
CA VAL A 788 -90.54 -8.07 31.90
C VAL A 788 -89.63 -7.30 32.83
N LEU A 789 -88.67 -7.97 33.43
CA LEU A 789 -87.72 -7.40 34.36
C LEU A 789 -86.31 -7.47 33.78
N ARG A 790 -85.52 -6.45 34.08
CA ARG A 790 -84.06 -6.47 33.95
C ARG A 790 -83.47 -6.40 35.35
N ASN A 791 -82.61 -7.35 35.70
CA ASN A 791 -81.95 -7.44 37.01
C ASN A 791 -82.94 -7.27 38.18
N GLY A 792 -84.09 -7.95 38.10
CA GLY A 792 -85.15 -7.90 39.11
C GLY A 792 -86.03 -6.64 39.13
N SER A 793 -85.76 -5.63 38.28
CA SER A 793 -86.57 -4.40 38.17
C SER A 793 -87.46 -4.43 36.92
N PRO A 794 -88.77 -4.10 36.99
CA PRO A 794 -89.65 -4.10 35.82
C PRO A 794 -89.24 -3.03 34.80
N ILE A 795 -88.96 -3.46 33.56
CA ILE A 795 -88.71 -2.57 32.41
C ILE A 795 -89.92 -2.45 31.50
N TYR A 796 -90.85 -3.42 31.58
CA TYR A 796 -92.14 -3.37 30.90
C TYR A 796 -93.20 -4.01 31.78
N THR A 797 -94.38 -3.42 31.83
CA THR A 797 -95.55 -3.99 32.53
C THR A 797 -96.77 -3.83 31.64
N ALA A 798 -97.42 -4.95 31.31
CA ALA A 798 -98.63 -4.94 30.49
C ALA A 798 -99.83 -4.32 31.23
N ARG A 799 -100.86 -3.90 30.48
CA ARG A 799 -102.15 -3.52 31.08
C ARG A 799 -102.74 -4.70 31.83
N GLN A 800 -103.52 -4.46 32.88
CA GLN A 800 -104.23 -5.53 33.60
C GLN A 800 -105.53 -5.84 32.87
N ARG A 801 -105.89 -7.12 32.75
CA ARG A 801 -107.23 -7.53 32.30
C ARG A 801 -108.03 -8.06 33.48
N ARG A 802 -109.35 -7.92 33.38
CA ARG A 802 -110.34 -8.44 34.32
C ARG A 802 -111.15 -9.51 33.61
N PHE A 803 -111.33 -10.65 34.24
CA PHE A 803 -112.18 -11.74 33.79
C PHE A 803 -113.18 -12.07 34.89
N ASP A 804 -114.44 -11.74 34.66
CA ASP A 804 -115.55 -12.03 35.57
C ASP A 804 -116.05 -13.47 35.35
N TYR A 805 -116.36 -14.18 36.43
CA TYR A 805 -116.94 -15.53 36.38
C TYR A 805 -118.08 -15.70 37.39
N SER A 806 -119.13 -16.41 36.97
CA SER A 806 -120.32 -16.74 37.78
C SER A 806 -120.91 -18.07 37.31
N ASP A 807 -120.79 -19.16 38.08
CA ASP A 807 -121.47 -20.43 37.72
C ASP A 807 -121.59 -21.42 38.92
N SER A 808 -122.63 -22.27 38.89
CA SER A 808 -123.03 -23.22 39.93
C SER A 808 -122.44 -24.64 39.78
N THR A 809 -121.40 -24.85 38.95
CA THR A 809 -120.71 -26.16 38.81
C THR A 809 -119.17 -26.05 38.81
N VAL A 810 -118.50 -27.11 39.28
CA VAL A 810 -117.02 -27.22 39.43
C VAL A 810 -116.36 -27.56 38.07
N GLY A 811 -115.33 -26.81 37.65
CA GLY A 811 -114.60 -27.06 36.40
C GLY A 811 -113.41 -26.10 36.18
N THR A 812 -112.48 -26.46 35.29
CA THR A 812 -111.30 -25.63 34.94
C THR A 812 -111.61 -24.78 33.70
N GLN A 813 -111.41 -23.47 33.80
CA GLN A 813 -111.53 -22.56 32.65
C GLN A 813 -110.14 -22.03 32.30
N THR A 814 -109.69 -22.29 31.07
CA THR A 814 -108.45 -21.73 30.52
C THR A 814 -108.75 -20.41 29.83
N VAL A 815 -107.98 -19.38 30.16
CA VAL A 815 -108.10 -18.03 29.62
C VAL A 815 -106.77 -17.65 28.99
N ASP A 816 -106.79 -17.48 27.68
CA ASP A 816 -105.64 -17.03 26.92
C ASP A 816 -105.43 -15.54 27.17
N TYR A 817 -104.22 -15.18 27.60
CA TYR A 817 -103.85 -13.79 27.83
C TYR A 817 -102.92 -13.32 26.72
N PRO A 818 -103.44 -12.64 25.69
CA PRO A 818 -102.56 -12.09 24.68
C PRO A 818 -101.89 -10.81 25.21
N HIS A 819 -100.61 -10.66 24.89
CA HIS A 819 -99.80 -9.43 24.88
C HIS A 819 -98.83 -9.17 26.06
N ALA A 820 -97.74 -9.95 26.12
CA ALA A 820 -96.41 -9.32 26.12
C ALA A 820 -96.06 -8.97 24.66
N PRO A 821 -95.34 -7.87 24.36
CA PRO A 821 -94.92 -7.56 23.00
C PRO A 821 -93.96 -8.65 22.51
N ALA A 822 -94.18 -9.19 21.30
CA ALA A 822 -93.33 -10.23 20.70
C ALA A 822 -91.85 -9.81 20.65
N ILE A 823 -91.59 -8.50 20.55
CA ILE A 823 -90.26 -7.91 20.66
C ILE A 823 -90.33 -6.69 21.59
N LEU A 824 -89.53 -6.69 22.66
CA LEU A 824 -89.32 -5.55 23.55
C LEU A 824 -87.91 -5.00 23.36
N VAL A 825 -87.78 -3.71 23.02
CA VAL A 825 -86.46 -3.06 22.91
C VAL A 825 -86.13 -2.36 24.22
N ASP A 826 -85.03 -2.76 24.85
CA ASP A 826 -84.43 -2.17 26.03
C ASP A 826 -83.08 -1.51 25.68
N THR A 827 -82.56 -0.64 26.54
CA THR A 827 -81.24 0.00 26.41
C THR A 827 -80.39 -0.19 27.68
N PRO A 828 -79.88 -1.40 27.93
CA PRO A 828 -78.98 -1.64 29.07
C PRO A 828 -77.63 -0.91 28.91
N SER A 829 -76.98 -0.65 30.05
CA SER A 829 -75.57 -0.26 30.09
C SER A 829 -74.66 -1.43 29.70
N ALA A 830 -73.35 -1.18 29.55
CA ALA A 830 -72.39 -2.28 29.44
C ALA A 830 -72.41 -3.15 30.70
N GLY A 831 -72.42 -4.47 30.53
CA GLY A 831 -72.41 -5.44 31.63
C GLY A 831 -73.29 -6.66 31.39
N THR A 832 -73.30 -7.55 32.38
CA THR A 832 -74.17 -8.73 32.40
C THR A 832 -75.53 -8.36 33.01
N HIS A 833 -76.61 -8.60 32.25
CA HIS A 833 -77.98 -8.32 32.62
C HIS A 833 -78.84 -9.58 32.50
N THR A 834 -79.60 -9.89 33.56
CA THR A 834 -80.59 -10.96 33.56
C THR A 834 -81.97 -10.38 33.24
N TYR A 835 -82.54 -10.86 32.14
CA TYR A 835 -83.91 -10.56 31.74
C TYR A 835 -84.82 -11.68 32.17
N ALA A 836 -85.94 -11.35 32.79
CA ALA A 836 -86.93 -12.32 33.25
C ALA A 836 -88.34 -11.89 32.86
N VAL A 837 -89.14 -12.84 32.38
CA VAL A 837 -90.57 -12.61 32.14
C VAL A 837 -91.34 -13.15 33.33
N GLN A 838 -92.17 -12.30 33.91
CA GLN A 838 -93.05 -12.65 35.02
C GLN A 838 -94.52 -12.48 34.63
N LEU A 839 -95.33 -13.37 35.16
CA LEU A 839 -96.78 -13.30 35.09
C LEU A 839 -97.32 -13.09 36.50
N GLY A 840 -98.44 -12.39 36.59
CA GLY A 840 -99.06 -12.12 37.86
C GLY A 840 -100.57 -12.18 37.82
N TYR A 841 -101.14 -12.58 38.95
CA TYR A 841 -102.58 -12.75 39.11
C TYR A 841 -103.04 -12.27 40.49
N ARG A 842 -104.31 -11.87 40.57
CA ARG A 842 -105.07 -11.66 41.80
C ARG A 842 -106.55 -11.92 41.55
N SER A 843 -107.28 -12.40 42.53
CA SER A 843 -108.72 -12.60 42.44
C SER A 843 -109.47 -11.71 43.43
N ASN A 844 -110.70 -11.32 43.08
CA ASN A 844 -111.59 -10.53 43.93
C ASN A 844 -112.95 -11.24 43.99
N GLY A 845 -113.36 -11.70 45.18
CA GLY A 845 -114.55 -12.55 45.40
C GLY A 845 -114.24 -13.78 46.28
N SER A 846 -115.23 -14.62 46.57
CA SER A 846 -115.11 -15.84 47.39
C SER A 846 -113.97 -16.77 46.92
N PRO A 847 -113.31 -17.53 47.83
CA PRO A 847 -111.99 -18.10 47.58
C PRO A 847 -111.94 -19.09 46.40
N HIS A 848 -111.13 -18.77 45.38
CA HIS A 848 -110.70 -19.70 44.34
C HIS A 848 -109.18 -19.74 44.19
N ALA A 849 -108.66 -20.95 44.01
CA ALA A 849 -107.29 -21.18 43.58
C ALA A 849 -107.17 -20.91 42.07
N ALA A 850 -106.52 -19.81 41.71
CA ALA A 850 -106.10 -19.54 40.34
C ALA A 850 -104.70 -20.11 40.11
N TYR A 851 -104.52 -20.85 39.01
CA TYR A 851 -103.22 -21.33 38.56
C TYR A 851 -102.85 -20.61 37.27
N ALA A 852 -101.59 -20.27 37.13
CA ALA A 852 -101.08 -19.71 35.90
C ALA A 852 -100.05 -20.67 35.32
N THR A 853 -100.26 -21.02 34.05
CA THR A 853 -99.52 -22.05 33.32
C THR A 853 -99.09 -21.50 31.97
N ALA A 854 -97.79 -21.32 31.77
CA ALA A 854 -97.28 -21.05 30.42
C ALA A 854 -97.11 -22.40 29.72
N ASN A 855 -97.96 -22.70 28.73
CA ASN A 855 -97.94 -23.96 27.99
C ASN A 855 -97.21 -23.81 26.65
N ASP A 856 -96.41 -24.82 26.33
CA ASP A 856 -95.77 -25.16 25.06
C ASP A 856 -94.88 -24.12 24.31
N ARG A 857 -93.57 -24.40 24.42
CA ARG A 857 -92.54 -24.33 23.36
C ARG A 857 -92.14 -22.98 22.77
N ARG A 858 -92.05 -21.92 23.56
CA ARG A 858 -91.48 -20.65 23.07
C ARG A 858 -90.69 -19.95 24.19
N GLY A 859 -89.44 -19.60 23.87
CA GLY A 859 -88.40 -19.18 24.83
C GLY A 859 -88.13 -17.68 24.82
N LEU A 860 -87.27 -17.22 25.73
CA LEU A 860 -86.76 -15.85 25.72
C LEU A 860 -85.51 -15.80 24.84
N SER A 861 -85.56 -14.98 23.79
CA SER A 861 -84.41 -14.70 22.93
C SER A 861 -83.99 -13.24 23.09
N CYS A 862 -82.69 -12.99 23.12
CA CYS A 862 -82.13 -11.66 23.20
C CYS A 862 -81.24 -11.41 21.98
N MET A 863 -81.36 -10.22 21.39
CA MET A 863 -80.54 -9.78 20.27
C MET A 863 -80.08 -8.36 20.54
N GLU A 864 -78.77 -8.15 20.60
CA GLU A 864 -78.19 -6.81 20.66
C GLU A 864 -78.17 -6.20 19.26
N PHE A 865 -78.79 -5.03 19.10
CA PHE A 865 -78.74 -4.25 17.87
C PHE A 865 -77.68 -3.15 18.02
N ARG A 866 -76.60 -3.26 17.25
CA ARG A 866 -75.71 -2.11 17.01
C ARG A 866 -75.99 -1.54 15.64
N ARG A 867 -75.99 -0.21 15.56
CA ARG A 867 -75.77 0.48 14.29
C ARG A 867 -74.29 0.44 13.97
#